data_AF-A0A4P5YA29-F1
#
_entry.id   AF-A0A4P5YA29-F1
#
_cell.length_a   1.000
_cell.length_b   1.000
_cell.length_c   1.000
_cell.angle_alpha   90.00
_cell.angle_beta   90.00
_cell.angle_gamma   90.00
#
_symmetry.space_group_name_H-M   'P 1'
#
loop_
_entity.id
_entity.type
_entity.pdbx_description
1 polymer ?
#
loop_
_entity_poly.entity_id
_entity_poly.type
_entity_poly.pdbx_seq_one_letter_code
_entity_poly.pdbx_strand_id
1 'polypeptide(L)'
;MILSSFLLSGTTFGADEKPKDEAKPHECRFTELPITIDGKGDEKAWESAEIIDKFSLPWLGKDARPSKTVTKARLLWDRDNLYFFSEMVDSDLYADVTEHDGDTWDNDVFELFFKPADNKPGYYEFQVNAKNTVFDMFLPRRGHVARFRRADEFHLESKVVLDGTLNNWADRDKGWSVEGKIPWRDFLKTGGRPAIDEVWKFVLCRYDYCIDFETPDLSWSSPQSSKPNADFHRWEDYADLKFIGPDKSEARRPFGIDKLEPLTTSKVLGSPEPPAPFRTRMAFPKLKLNLPVFGAHVPGSDWMLAGVQTKSSLIRFKDSPDVESFETLLEFPETIIYNATFHPKFAENGFLYIGSTGLATPGFVPESAERFKEFKEKSVRITRYRMDPKTFEFDPKSATIILEWESNGHSGADCVFGNDGMLYITTGDGTSDSDLIETGQGMDHLLSKLLRIDVDHPDPGKTYSVPKDNPFVERKGARPETWAYGFRNPWRVTCDRKTGDIWVGNNGQDLWEQTYRVERGANYGWSVMEGSHVFYAERKHGPTPFVKPTTEHSHSEARSLTGGVVYHGEKLPELRGAYIYGDHSTGKVWAVKHDGKQVTYHRELVDTTFHITHFCLDSHGEILVLDHQGGDKGNMYYLEPNPPPSADAPKFPRRLSESGLFASVKEHTMQPGVIPYSINAALWSDGAHKARWMAIPHDPDRKDPPIDMTVNRGWNVPDDTVLVKSFALDGEAGKPESRRWIETRFLVKQQGEWFGYSYEWNDEQTDGVLVENAGKDREFTIRDPQAKEGVRKQTWRYPSRTECMVCHSRAANFVLGLSTLQMNREHDYGGVIDQQFRVFEHLGLVKLGSWHGEHSAAIRRELQATGLEDKELDEAVKLRTASRDQRGYPKTEMLAMSPESFPKLVDPYDRKADLAARARSYLHANCAICHIEAGGGNAQMQLEFFTPSAKAKLIDEQPLHHKFGLTDPRIVAPGHPERSTLMPRISRRGPGSGQMPQLGTSIPDQEAVELFREWIASLKK
;
A
#
# COMPACT_ATOMS: atom_id res chain seq x y z
N MET A 1 -12.44 11.61 -71.87
CA MET A 1 -12.11 12.99 -72.27
C MET A 1 -10.85 13.40 -71.49
N ILE A 2 -9.64 13.18 -72.05
CA ILE A 2 -8.67 14.20 -72.55
C ILE A 2 -8.46 15.36 -71.53
N LEU A 3 -7.30 15.70 -70.97
CA LEU A 3 -5.93 16.00 -71.49
C LEU A 3 -4.88 15.76 -70.38
N SER A 4 -3.74 15.10 -70.58
CA SER A 4 -2.51 15.43 -71.36
C SER A 4 -1.43 16.14 -70.52
N SER A 5 -0.22 15.55 -70.46
CA SER A 5 1.13 16.19 -70.55
C SER A 5 2.21 15.13 -70.29
N PHE A 6 2.84 14.59 -71.35
CA PHE A 6 4.16 14.96 -71.89
C PHE A 6 5.37 14.47 -71.07
N LEU A 7 6.00 13.41 -71.58
CA LEU A 7 7.36 12.97 -71.31
C LEU A 7 8.36 13.80 -72.12
N LEU A 8 9.45 14.27 -71.49
CA LEU A 8 10.72 14.53 -72.15
C LEU A 8 11.87 14.36 -71.15
N SER A 9 12.90 13.70 -71.65
CA SER A 9 14.14 13.20 -71.05
C SER A 9 15.04 14.27 -70.41
N GLY A 10 15.68 13.91 -69.30
CA GLY A 10 16.82 14.63 -68.72
C GLY A 10 17.71 13.69 -67.90
N THR A 11 18.75 13.16 -68.56
CA THR A 11 20.07 12.73 -68.02
C THR A 11 20.22 12.50 -66.51
N THR A 12 20.30 11.24 -66.11
CA THR A 12 20.88 10.82 -64.82
C THR A 12 22.41 10.82 -64.93
N PHE A 13 23.07 11.80 -64.29
CA PHE A 13 24.47 11.67 -63.91
C PHE A 13 24.55 10.92 -62.59
N GLY A 14 25.48 9.97 -62.54
CA GLY A 14 25.59 8.98 -61.48
C GLY A 14 25.97 9.55 -60.12
N ALA A 15 25.53 8.82 -59.10
CA ALA A 15 26.29 8.63 -57.87
C ALA A 15 26.46 7.12 -57.72
N ASP A 16 27.70 6.65 -57.88
CA ASP A 16 28.10 5.31 -57.49
C ASP A 16 27.87 5.14 -55.98
N GLU A 17 26.78 4.49 -55.60
CA GLU A 17 26.66 3.87 -54.28
C GLU A 17 27.50 2.59 -54.28
N LYS A 18 28.68 2.65 -53.66
CA LYS A 18 29.36 1.45 -53.19
C LYS A 18 28.61 0.84 -51.99
N PRO A 19 28.63 -0.48 -51.82
CA PRO A 19 27.90 -1.16 -50.75
C PRO A 19 28.51 -0.81 -49.39
N LYS A 20 27.68 -0.50 -48.39
CA LYS A 20 28.07 -0.67 -46.98
C LYS A 20 28.23 -2.18 -46.77
N ASP A 21 29.47 -2.67 -46.77
CA ASP A 21 29.78 -3.88 -46.00
C ASP A 21 29.36 -3.57 -44.56
N GLU A 22 28.27 -4.19 -44.09
CA GLU A 22 27.82 -4.03 -42.70
C GLU A 22 28.89 -4.61 -41.78
N ALA A 23 29.78 -3.74 -41.29
CA ALA A 23 30.77 -4.10 -40.28
C ALA A 23 30.05 -4.72 -39.08
N LYS A 24 30.56 -5.86 -38.59
CA LYS A 24 30.00 -6.53 -37.41
C LYS A 24 29.95 -5.52 -36.24
N PRO A 25 28.81 -5.37 -35.54
CA PRO A 25 28.73 -4.52 -34.34
C PRO A 25 29.72 -4.97 -33.26
N HIS A 26 30.26 -4.01 -32.51
CA HIS A 26 30.98 -4.27 -31.27
C HIS A 26 30.01 -4.74 -30.18
N GLU A 27 30.46 -5.54 -29.23
CA GLU A 27 29.66 -6.14 -28.18
C GLU A 27 29.97 -5.49 -26.82
N CYS A 28 28.95 -4.92 -26.18
CA CYS A 28 28.98 -4.58 -24.75
C CYS A 28 28.29 -5.71 -24.00
N ARG A 29 29.08 -6.52 -23.28
CA ARG A 29 28.59 -7.77 -22.67
C ARG A 29 28.10 -7.55 -21.25
N PHE A 30 27.00 -8.21 -20.90
CA PHE A 30 26.46 -8.16 -19.56
C PHE A 30 27.37 -8.89 -18.59
N THR A 31 27.61 -8.31 -17.42
CA THR A 31 28.35 -8.94 -16.32
C THR A 31 27.53 -8.88 -15.05
N GLU A 32 27.53 -9.97 -14.29
CA GLU A 32 27.22 -9.87 -12.87
C GLU A 32 28.51 -9.91 -12.04
N LEU A 33 29.72 -10.09 -12.60
CA LEU A 33 30.93 -10.04 -11.77
C LEU A 33 31.15 -8.61 -11.25
N PRO A 34 31.40 -8.43 -9.93
CA PRO A 34 31.65 -7.10 -9.38
C PRO A 34 32.92 -6.50 -10.01
N ILE A 35 32.87 -5.20 -10.28
CA ILE A 35 33.98 -4.41 -10.80
C ILE A 35 34.29 -3.32 -9.76
N THR A 36 35.56 -3.20 -9.38
CA THR A 36 36.02 -2.18 -8.45
C THR A 36 36.73 -1.09 -9.23
N ILE A 37 36.17 0.11 -9.29
CA ILE A 37 36.77 1.22 -10.04
C ILE A 37 38.09 1.64 -9.37
N ASP A 38 39.21 1.08 -9.83
CA ASP A 38 40.55 1.31 -9.29
C ASP A 38 41.59 1.63 -10.38
N GLY A 39 41.21 1.48 -11.66
CA GLY A 39 41.99 1.86 -12.82
C GLY A 39 42.89 0.75 -13.36
N LYS A 40 42.84 -0.47 -12.82
CA LYS A 40 43.75 -1.57 -13.23
C LYS A 40 43.13 -2.58 -14.20
N GLY A 41 41.81 -2.78 -14.14
CA GLY A 41 41.10 -3.76 -14.97
C GLY A 41 41.57 -5.20 -14.79
N ASP A 42 41.98 -5.57 -13.57
CA ASP A 42 42.46 -6.93 -13.23
C ASP A 42 41.33 -7.88 -12.79
N GLU A 43 40.08 -7.40 -12.81
CA GLU A 43 38.91 -8.21 -12.50
C GLU A 43 38.55 -9.21 -13.58
N LYS A 44 38.09 -10.38 -13.15
CA LYS A 44 37.58 -11.45 -14.03
C LYS A 44 36.44 -10.99 -14.95
N ALA A 45 35.69 -9.95 -14.58
CA ALA A 45 34.65 -9.39 -15.44
C ALA A 45 35.20 -9.01 -16.83
N TRP A 46 36.37 -8.38 -16.85
CA TRP A 46 37.02 -7.87 -18.06
C TRP A 46 37.52 -8.96 -19.01
N GLU A 47 37.73 -10.19 -18.54
CA GLU A 47 38.12 -11.34 -19.38
C GLU A 47 37.05 -11.68 -20.44
N SER A 48 35.78 -11.38 -20.14
CA SER A 48 34.63 -11.64 -21.03
C SER A 48 34.38 -10.54 -22.06
N ALA A 49 34.99 -9.36 -21.87
CA ALA A 49 34.72 -8.18 -22.67
C ALA A 49 35.39 -8.26 -24.05
N GLU A 50 34.75 -7.69 -25.07
CA GLU A 50 35.41 -7.50 -26.37
C GLU A 50 36.55 -6.47 -26.23
N ILE A 51 37.71 -6.79 -26.82
CA ILE A 51 38.83 -5.86 -26.92
C ILE A 51 38.65 -5.01 -28.18
N ILE A 52 38.51 -3.70 -28.01
CA ILE A 52 38.44 -2.69 -29.06
C ILE A 52 39.83 -2.04 -29.20
N ASP A 53 40.58 -2.40 -30.23
CA ASP A 53 41.98 -1.99 -30.41
C ASP A 53 42.29 -1.25 -31.72
N LYS A 54 41.26 -1.04 -32.57
CA LYS A 54 41.41 -0.40 -33.87
C LYS A 54 41.19 1.11 -33.79
N PHE A 55 42.18 1.83 -33.28
CA PHE A 55 42.20 3.30 -33.29
C PHE A 55 42.87 3.84 -34.56
N SER A 56 42.22 4.79 -35.25
CA SER A 56 42.72 5.34 -36.52
C SER A 56 42.33 6.81 -36.76
N LEU A 57 42.92 7.42 -37.80
CA LEU A 57 42.68 8.80 -38.25
C LEU A 57 42.02 8.83 -39.64
N PRO A 58 40.76 8.40 -39.78
CA PRO A 58 40.20 8.14 -41.10
C PRO A 58 39.71 9.42 -41.81
N TRP A 59 39.60 10.57 -41.13
CA TRP A 59 39.35 11.89 -41.74
C TRP A 59 40.51 12.41 -42.60
N LEU A 60 41.69 11.80 -42.53
CA LEU A 60 42.82 12.09 -43.45
C LEU A 60 42.58 11.56 -44.88
N GLY A 61 41.45 10.90 -45.13
CA GLY A 61 41.05 10.44 -46.46
C GLY A 61 42.04 9.43 -47.05
N LYS A 62 42.70 9.78 -48.15
CA LYS A 62 43.72 8.93 -48.80
C LYS A 62 44.94 8.66 -47.92
N ASP A 63 45.18 9.51 -46.92
CA ASP A 63 46.31 9.43 -45.99
C ASP A 63 45.87 8.85 -44.63
N ALA A 64 44.69 8.22 -44.57
CA ALA A 64 44.20 7.52 -43.39
C ALA A 64 45.20 6.48 -42.90
N ARG A 65 45.46 6.49 -41.60
CA ARG A 65 46.42 5.61 -40.93
C ARG A 65 45.95 5.19 -39.54
N PRO A 66 46.47 4.09 -38.97
CA PRO A 66 46.32 3.79 -37.56
C PRO A 66 46.87 4.91 -36.66
N SER A 67 46.42 4.94 -35.40
CA SER A 67 47.03 5.75 -34.35
C SER A 67 48.53 5.44 -34.22
N LYS A 68 49.32 6.43 -33.80
CA LYS A 68 50.77 6.26 -33.58
C LYS A 68 51.07 5.32 -32.42
N THR A 69 50.16 5.29 -31.45
CA THR A 69 50.27 4.53 -30.20
C THR A 69 49.15 3.51 -30.06
N VAL A 70 49.40 2.48 -29.25
CA VAL A 70 48.44 1.38 -29.03
C VAL A 70 47.42 1.80 -27.98
N THR A 71 46.16 1.51 -28.25
CA THR A 71 45.05 1.70 -27.31
C THR A 71 44.18 0.46 -27.32
N LYS A 72 43.78 -0.02 -26.14
CA LYS A 72 42.84 -1.13 -25.99
C LYS A 72 41.74 -0.72 -25.04
N ALA A 73 40.50 -0.72 -25.52
CA ALA A 73 39.33 -0.42 -24.72
C ALA A 73 38.42 -1.64 -24.58
N ARG A 74 37.67 -1.69 -23.49
CA ARG A 74 36.67 -2.72 -23.18
C ARG A 74 35.43 -2.04 -22.62
N LEU A 75 34.26 -2.57 -22.97
CA LEU A 75 32.96 -2.12 -22.45
C LEU A 75 32.19 -3.30 -21.88
N LEU A 76 31.63 -3.10 -20.69
CA LEU A 76 30.73 -4.05 -20.03
C LEU A 76 29.51 -3.32 -19.50
N TRP A 77 28.46 -4.04 -19.17
CA TRP A 77 27.30 -3.45 -18.48
C TRP A 77 26.69 -4.41 -17.47
N ASP A 78 25.98 -3.86 -16.50
CA ASP A 78 25.15 -4.63 -15.57
C ASP A 78 23.75 -4.01 -15.45
N ARG A 79 23.01 -4.39 -14.39
CA ARG A 79 21.65 -3.89 -14.13
C ARG A 79 21.61 -2.39 -13.81
N ASP A 80 22.69 -1.84 -13.27
CA ASP A 80 22.75 -0.50 -12.70
C ASP A 80 23.66 0.45 -13.48
N ASN A 81 24.71 -0.05 -14.15
CA ASN A 81 25.77 0.74 -14.75
C ASN A 81 26.24 0.23 -16.12
N LEU A 82 26.80 1.16 -16.89
CA LEU A 82 27.72 0.93 -18.00
C LEU A 82 29.15 1.07 -17.49
N TYR A 83 30.05 0.17 -17.87
CA TYR A 83 31.46 0.17 -17.48
C TYR A 83 32.38 0.34 -18.68
N PHE A 84 33.50 1.01 -18.48
CA PHE A 84 34.59 1.10 -19.45
C PHE A 84 35.95 0.93 -18.79
N PHE A 85 36.87 0.31 -19.53
CA PHE A 85 38.28 0.23 -19.17
C PHE A 85 39.13 0.43 -20.42
N SER A 86 40.14 1.29 -20.34
CA SER A 86 41.07 1.56 -21.45
C SER A 86 42.51 1.56 -20.97
N GLU A 87 43.38 0.92 -21.75
CA GLU A 87 44.83 0.89 -21.60
C GLU A 87 45.47 1.62 -22.79
N MET A 88 46.27 2.65 -22.52
CA MET A 88 46.84 3.55 -23.53
C MET A 88 48.36 3.62 -23.35
N VAL A 89 49.10 3.37 -24.45
CA VAL A 89 50.57 3.45 -24.46
C VAL A 89 51.00 4.87 -24.87
N ASP A 90 51.56 5.64 -23.93
CA ASP A 90 51.88 7.05 -24.16
C ASP A 90 53.33 7.29 -23.72
N SER A 91 54.12 7.92 -24.58
CA SER A 91 55.55 8.16 -24.31
C SER A 91 55.80 9.43 -23.49
N ASP A 92 54.81 10.29 -23.37
CA ASP A 92 54.78 11.46 -22.48
C ASP A 92 53.35 11.55 -21.92
N LEU A 93 53.19 11.95 -20.66
CA LEU A 93 51.87 12.15 -20.03
C LEU A 93 51.63 13.61 -19.68
N TYR A 94 50.57 14.20 -20.21
CA TYR A 94 50.18 15.59 -20.03
C TYR A 94 48.71 15.72 -19.61
N ALA A 95 48.49 16.23 -18.41
CA ALA A 95 47.17 16.70 -17.98
C ALA A 95 47.27 17.81 -16.92
N ASP A 96 46.85 19.02 -17.27
CA ASP A 96 46.80 20.20 -16.40
C ASP A 96 45.38 20.71 -16.14
N VAL A 97 44.39 20.28 -16.91
CA VAL A 97 42.96 20.54 -16.65
C VAL A 97 42.53 19.75 -15.42
N THR A 98 42.06 20.48 -14.39
CA THR A 98 41.61 19.93 -13.10
C THR A 98 40.17 20.23 -12.76
N GLU A 99 39.54 21.14 -13.51
CA GLU A 99 38.15 21.52 -13.31
C GLU A 99 37.23 20.45 -13.92
N HIS A 100 36.24 19.97 -13.16
CA HIS A 100 35.16 19.12 -13.67
C HIS A 100 34.42 19.88 -14.78
N ASP A 101 34.19 19.25 -15.93
CA ASP A 101 33.66 19.86 -17.16
C ASP A 101 34.55 20.96 -17.77
N GLY A 102 35.83 20.99 -17.36
CA GLY A 102 36.89 21.71 -18.06
C GLY A 102 37.17 21.10 -19.44
N ASP A 103 37.87 21.84 -20.29
CA ASP A 103 38.13 21.44 -21.68
C ASP A 103 39.23 20.35 -21.73
N THR A 104 38.89 19.13 -21.30
CA THR A 104 39.83 18.01 -21.07
C THR A 104 40.54 17.50 -22.31
N TRP A 105 40.04 17.81 -23.51
CA TRP A 105 40.70 17.52 -24.79
C TRP A 105 41.98 18.31 -25.05
N ASP A 106 42.27 19.35 -24.24
CA ASP A 106 43.57 20.04 -24.27
C ASP A 106 44.67 19.23 -23.55
N ASN A 107 44.39 17.98 -23.13
CA ASN A 107 45.28 17.06 -22.42
C ASN A 107 45.24 15.64 -23.03
N ASP A 108 46.06 14.72 -22.51
CA ASP A 108 45.84 13.28 -22.71
C ASP A 108 44.49 12.88 -22.10
N VAL A 109 43.59 12.47 -22.98
CA VAL A 109 42.18 12.19 -22.62
C VAL A 109 41.65 10.97 -23.35
N PHE A 110 40.80 10.22 -22.66
CA PHE A 110 39.98 9.16 -23.23
C PHE A 110 38.52 9.61 -23.23
N GLU A 111 37.87 9.53 -24.38
CA GLU A 111 36.51 10.04 -24.60
C GLU A 111 35.57 8.93 -25.08
N LEU A 112 34.33 8.99 -24.62
CA LEU A 112 33.25 8.08 -24.98
C LEU A 112 32.05 8.89 -25.45
N PHE A 113 31.58 8.59 -26.65
CA PHE A 113 30.35 9.16 -27.19
C PHE A 113 29.30 8.07 -27.38
N PHE A 114 28.09 8.32 -26.87
CA PHE A 114 26.97 7.39 -26.98
C PHE A 114 25.76 8.05 -27.61
N LYS A 115 25.19 7.37 -28.60
CA LYS A 115 23.97 7.75 -29.32
C LYS A 115 22.93 6.63 -29.16
N PRO A 116 22.06 6.70 -28.13
CA PRO A 116 21.16 5.60 -27.80
C PRO A 116 20.01 5.34 -28.80
N ALA A 117 19.62 6.35 -29.58
CA ALA A 117 18.45 6.26 -30.45
C ALA A 117 18.70 6.86 -31.83
N ASP A 118 18.75 6.05 -32.89
CA ASP A 118 19.12 6.49 -34.24
C ASP A 118 18.23 7.61 -34.80
N ASN A 119 16.93 7.58 -34.48
CA ASN A 119 15.95 8.54 -35.00
C ASN A 119 15.68 9.74 -34.09
N LYS A 120 16.45 9.92 -33.01
CA LYS A 120 16.37 11.07 -32.10
C LYS A 120 17.66 11.89 -32.16
N PRO A 121 17.65 13.20 -31.86
CA PRO A 121 18.87 14.01 -31.96
C PRO A 121 19.78 13.96 -30.71
N GLY A 122 19.29 13.49 -29.56
CA GLY A 122 20.06 13.46 -28.30
C GLY A 122 21.18 12.42 -28.23
N TYR A 123 22.32 12.77 -27.64
CA TYR A 123 23.51 11.93 -27.43
C TYR A 123 24.36 12.41 -26.25
N TYR A 124 25.32 11.60 -25.82
CA TYR A 124 26.17 11.82 -24.65
C TYR A 124 27.64 11.85 -25.01
N GLU A 125 28.39 12.57 -24.19
CA GLU A 125 29.84 12.67 -24.23
C GLU A 125 30.36 12.56 -22.80
N PHE A 126 31.34 11.68 -22.61
CA PHE A 126 32.05 11.49 -21.34
C PHE A 126 33.54 11.46 -21.62
N GLN A 127 34.34 12.13 -20.81
CA GLN A 127 35.79 12.16 -20.95
C GLN A 127 36.48 12.02 -19.61
N VAL A 128 37.65 11.39 -19.61
CA VAL A 128 38.53 11.32 -18.45
C VAL A 128 39.97 11.55 -18.90
N ASN A 129 40.64 12.55 -18.34
CA ASN A 129 42.05 12.83 -18.64
C ASN A 129 43.00 12.03 -17.73
N ALA A 130 44.30 12.04 -18.04
CA ALA A 130 45.32 11.34 -17.26
C ALA A 130 45.44 11.81 -15.79
N LYS A 131 44.84 12.94 -15.41
CA LYS A 131 44.75 13.42 -14.02
C LYS A 131 43.50 12.93 -13.28
N ASN A 132 42.68 12.12 -13.94
CA ASN A 132 41.36 11.69 -13.49
C ASN A 132 40.34 12.84 -13.37
N THR A 133 40.51 13.90 -14.17
CA THR A 133 39.50 14.96 -14.34
C THR A 133 38.43 14.49 -15.30
N VAL A 134 37.16 14.72 -14.94
CA VAL A 134 35.99 14.25 -15.68
C VAL A 134 35.34 15.41 -16.44
N PHE A 135 34.89 15.10 -17.66
CA PHE A 135 33.93 15.90 -18.42
C PHE A 135 32.72 15.02 -18.74
N ASP A 136 31.51 15.51 -18.48
CA ASP A 136 30.29 14.78 -18.80
C ASP A 136 29.19 15.71 -19.32
N MET A 137 28.50 15.29 -20.38
CA MET A 137 27.51 16.13 -21.02
C MET A 137 26.44 15.35 -21.80
N PHE A 138 25.21 15.83 -21.73
CA PHE A 138 24.14 15.48 -22.67
C PHE A 138 23.91 16.60 -23.68
N LEU A 139 23.94 16.25 -24.96
CA LEU A 139 23.65 17.16 -26.07
C LEU A 139 22.30 16.81 -26.70
N PRO A 140 21.26 17.66 -26.59
CA PRO A 140 19.95 17.41 -27.20
C PRO A 140 19.96 17.56 -28.74
N ARG A 141 21.00 18.19 -29.30
CA ARG A 141 21.27 18.33 -30.74
C ARG A 141 22.72 18.77 -30.95
N ARG A 142 23.25 18.56 -32.16
CA ARG A 142 24.58 19.02 -32.58
C ARG A 142 24.75 20.54 -32.37
N GLY A 143 25.88 20.97 -31.79
CA GLY A 143 26.30 22.38 -31.73
C GLY A 143 25.81 23.24 -30.55
N HIS A 144 25.20 22.66 -29.50
CA HIS A 144 24.76 23.41 -28.31
C HIS A 144 25.48 22.96 -27.03
N VAL A 145 26.69 23.48 -26.80
CA VAL A 145 27.60 23.06 -25.70
C VAL A 145 27.35 23.84 -24.40
N ALA A 146 27.02 25.13 -24.47
CA ALA A 146 27.13 26.05 -23.32
C ALA A 146 26.01 26.01 -22.26
N ARG A 147 24.96 25.17 -22.39
CA ARG A 147 23.77 25.25 -21.51
C ARG A 147 23.51 24.00 -20.66
N PHE A 148 24.33 22.97 -20.80
CA PHE A 148 24.09 21.64 -20.23
C PHE A 148 25.28 21.01 -19.50
N ARG A 149 26.38 21.76 -19.31
CA ARG A 149 27.46 21.42 -18.37
C ARG A 149 26.97 21.68 -16.94
N ARG A 150 26.75 20.63 -16.15
CA ARG A 150 26.35 20.73 -14.75
C ARG A 150 26.83 19.49 -14.00
N ALA A 151 27.89 19.67 -13.23
CA ALA A 151 28.54 18.64 -12.43
C ALA A 151 27.61 17.89 -11.44
N ASP A 152 26.40 18.40 -11.16
CA ASP A 152 25.41 17.76 -10.28
C ASP A 152 24.35 16.90 -11.01
N GLU A 153 24.34 16.87 -12.36
CA GLU A 153 23.37 16.08 -13.12
C GLU A 153 23.87 14.66 -13.48
N PHE A 154 25.19 14.42 -13.52
CA PHE A 154 25.81 13.15 -13.88
C PHE A 154 26.63 12.55 -12.71
N HIS A 155 26.83 11.23 -12.76
CA HIS A 155 27.34 10.40 -11.67
C HIS A 155 28.43 9.44 -12.16
N LEU A 156 29.20 9.84 -13.19
CA LEU A 156 30.35 9.09 -13.68
C LEU A 156 31.42 8.99 -12.56
N GLU A 157 31.78 7.76 -12.20
CA GLU A 157 32.92 7.48 -11.32
C GLU A 157 34.07 6.92 -12.15
N SER A 158 35.29 7.43 -11.96
CA SER A 158 36.49 6.96 -12.66
C SER A 158 37.73 6.91 -11.78
N LYS A 159 38.68 6.05 -12.16
CA LYS A 159 40.05 5.98 -11.64
C LYS A 159 41.07 5.81 -12.75
N VAL A 160 42.21 6.47 -12.57
CA VAL A 160 43.36 6.44 -13.47
C VAL A 160 44.58 5.86 -12.77
N VAL A 161 45.35 5.04 -13.48
CA VAL A 161 46.67 4.56 -13.08
C VAL A 161 47.68 5.02 -14.13
N LEU A 162 48.79 5.62 -13.68
CA LEU A 162 49.88 6.08 -14.54
C LEU A 162 51.07 5.12 -14.45
N ASP A 163 51.67 4.78 -15.60
CA ASP A 163 52.99 4.16 -15.71
C ASP A 163 53.98 5.20 -16.24
N GLY A 164 54.25 6.21 -15.40
CA GLY A 164 55.00 7.41 -15.77
C GLY A 164 54.87 8.57 -14.79
N THR A 165 55.38 9.73 -15.19
CA THR A 165 55.37 10.99 -14.42
C THR A 165 54.53 12.05 -15.13
N LEU A 166 53.35 12.37 -14.56
CA LEU A 166 52.46 13.37 -15.13
C LEU A 166 53.13 14.76 -15.26
N ASN A 167 53.01 15.37 -16.43
CA ASN A 167 53.49 16.72 -16.81
C ASN A 167 55.02 16.89 -16.75
N ASN A 168 55.79 15.83 -16.99
CA ASN A 168 57.25 15.89 -17.03
C ASN A 168 57.81 15.62 -18.44
N TRP A 169 57.96 16.66 -19.24
CA TRP A 169 58.50 16.53 -20.61
C TRP A 169 59.99 16.12 -20.71
N ALA A 170 60.65 15.89 -19.57
CA ALA A 170 62.06 15.53 -19.51
C ALA A 170 62.31 14.02 -19.37
N ASP A 171 61.30 13.24 -18.98
CA ASP A 171 61.34 11.78 -19.02
C ASP A 171 60.48 11.22 -20.16
N ARG A 172 60.41 9.89 -20.21
CA ARG A 172 59.57 9.15 -21.14
C ARG A 172 58.77 8.14 -20.35
N ASP A 173 57.47 8.17 -20.57
CA ASP A 173 56.49 7.35 -19.90
C ASP A 173 56.19 6.09 -20.72
N LYS A 174 55.39 5.19 -20.15
CA LYS A 174 54.92 3.98 -20.85
C LYS A 174 53.44 4.02 -21.16
N GLY A 175 52.68 4.84 -20.44
CA GLY A 175 51.25 4.99 -20.67
C GLY A 175 50.45 5.16 -19.39
N TRP A 176 49.15 4.97 -19.54
CA TRP A 176 48.17 5.09 -18.47
C TRP A 176 46.93 4.25 -18.78
N SER A 177 46.16 3.97 -17.74
CA SER A 177 44.87 3.31 -17.86
C SER A 177 43.79 4.09 -17.13
N VAL A 178 42.56 3.94 -17.62
CA VAL A 178 41.37 4.51 -17.00
C VAL A 178 40.28 3.47 -16.92
N GLU A 179 39.67 3.38 -15.76
CA GLU A 179 38.49 2.56 -15.49
C GLU A 179 37.37 3.46 -14.98
N GLY A 180 36.14 3.21 -15.41
CA GLY A 180 35.00 3.96 -14.93
C GLY A 180 33.66 3.25 -15.08
N LYS A 181 32.66 3.79 -14.38
CA LYS A 181 31.27 3.36 -14.45
C LYS A 181 30.34 4.56 -14.57
N ILE A 182 29.27 4.41 -15.35
CA ILE A 182 28.23 5.41 -15.57
C ILE A 182 26.88 4.78 -15.20
N PRO A 183 26.19 5.30 -14.18
CA PRO A 183 24.88 4.79 -13.81
C PRO A 183 23.85 4.97 -14.92
N TRP A 184 22.97 3.97 -15.13
CA TRP A 184 21.92 4.06 -16.15
C TRP A 184 20.93 5.22 -15.93
N ARG A 185 20.86 5.76 -14.70
CA ARG A 185 20.07 6.96 -14.38
C ARG A 185 20.53 8.18 -15.19
N ASP A 186 21.81 8.26 -15.53
CA ASP A 186 22.34 9.39 -16.30
C ASP A 186 21.88 9.37 -17.76
N PHE A 187 21.43 8.21 -18.23
CA PHE A 187 20.86 8.03 -19.57
C PHE A 187 19.33 8.29 -19.62
N LEU A 188 18.68 8.73 -18.53
CA LEU A 188 17.21 8.92 -18.47
C LEU A 188 16.65 9.85 -19.55
N LYS A 189 17.40 10.90 -19.93
CA LYS A 189 17.00 11.84 -21.00
C LYS A 189 16.84 11.18 -22.37
N THR A 190 17.41 9.99 -22.53
CA THR A 190 17.28 9.15 -23.72
C THR A 190 16.66 7.78 -23.42
N GLY A 191 15.92 7.61 -22.33
CA GLY A 191 15.22 6.34 -22.03
C GLY A 191 16.03 5.32 -21.23
N GLY A 192 17.29 5.62 -20.87
CA GLY A 192 18.05 4.89 -19.85
C GLY A 192 18.71 3.60 -20.32
N ARG A 193 18.65 2.55 -19.48
CA ARG A 193 19.29 1.24 -19.72
C ARG A 193 18.81 0.56 -21.02
N PRO A 194 19.71 0.04 -21.86
CA PRO A 194 19.34 -0.67 -23.10
C PRO A 194 18.56 -1.97 -22.85
N ALA A 195 17.75 -2.37 -23.82
CA ALA A 195 17.23 -3.73 -23.90
C ALA A 195 18.35 -4.71 -24.23
N ILE A 196 18.12 -6.00 -23.93
CA ILE A 196 18.97 -7.07 -24.48
C ILE A 196 18.90 -7.02 -26.00
N ASP A 197 20.05 -7.18 -26.64
CA ASP A 197 20.27 -7.10 -28.09
C ASP A 197 20.01 -5.73 -28.72
N GLU A 198 19.74 -4.69 -27.92
CA GLU A 198 19.63 -3.33 -28.44
C GLU A 198 20.97 -2.85 -29.01
N VAL A 199 20.90 -2.09 -30.10
CA VAL A 199 22.07 -1.52 -30.79
C VAL A 199 22.05 -0.01 -30.61
N TRP A 200 23.13 0.52 -30.04
CA TRP A 200 23.40 1.96 -29.98
C TRP A 200 24.50 2.31 -30.96
N LYS A 201 24.62 3.60 -31.27
CA LYS A 201 25.79 4.14 -31.95
C LYS A 201 26.79 4.65 -30.94
N PHE A 202 28.07 4.36 -31.14
CA PHE A 202 29.13 4.85 -30.25
C PHE A 202 30.44 5.14 -30.98
N VAL A 203 31.30 5.90 -30.31
CA VAL A 203 32.71 5.99 -30.67
C VAL A 203 33.54 6.22 -29.41
N LEU A 204 34.75 5.66 -29.41
CA LEU A 204 35.78 5.91 -28.41
C LEU A 204 36.86 6.75 -29.07
N CYS A 205 37.26 7.84 -28.43
CA CYS A 205 38.31 8.73 -28.93
C CYS A 205 39.42 8.88 -27.90
N ARG A 206 40.60 9.26 -28.35
CA ARG A 206 41.68 9.71 -27.48
C ARG A 206 42.51 10.81 -28.12
N TYR A 207 43.05 11.68 -27.28
CA TYR A 207 44.15 12.57 -27.62
C TYR A 207 45.44 12.04 -27.00
N ASP A 208 46.53 12.10 -27.76
CA ASP A 208 47.88 11.70 -27.34
C ASP A 208 48.84 12.89 -27.54
N TYR A 209 49.28 13.47 -26.42
CA TYR A 209 50.18 14.62 -26.37
C TYR A 209 51.61 14.14 -26.14
N CYS A 210 52.33 13.96 -27.25
CA CYS A 210 53.76 13.61 -27.22
C CYS A 210 54.61 14.75 -27.77
N ILE A 211 55.78 14.99 -27.18
CA ILE A 211 56.71 16.04 -27.64
C ILE A 211 57.24 15.74 -29.07
N ASP A 212 57.22 14.47 -29.47
CA ASP A 212 57.67 14.02 -30.79
C ASP A 212 56.57 14.19 -31.86
N PHE A 213 55.38 14.66 -31.49
CA PHE A 213 54.28 14.89 -32.42
C PHE A 213 54.14 16.39 -32.75
N GLU A 214 54.00 16.73 -34.04
CA GLU A 214 53.77 18.12 -34.47
C GLU A 214 52.44 18.69 -33.94
N THR A 215 51.45 17.82 -33.78
CA THR A 215 50.14 18.08 -33.16
C THR A 215 49.71 16.82 -32.41
N PRO A 216 48.85 16.93 -31.38
CA PRO A 216 48.33 15.76 -30.68
C PRO A 216 47.79 14.69 -31.66
N ASP A 217 48.10 13.42 -31.41
CA ASP A 217 47.60 12.32 -32.26
C ASP A 217 46.18 11.98 -31.82
N LEU A 218 45.23 12.66 -32.44
CA LEU A 218 43.82 12.38 -32.26
C LEU A 218 43.46 11.08 -32.97
N SER A 219 42.89 10.09 -32.27
CA SER A 219 42.44 8.85 -32.91
C SER A 219 41.13 8.32 -32.32
N TRP A 220 40.41 7.50 -33.08
CA TRP A 220 39.15 6.92 -32.62
C TRP A 220 38.88 5.50 -33.11
N SER A 221 37.91 4.82 -32.50
CA SER A 221 37.58 3.42 -32.76
C SER A 221 36.72 3.16 -34.01
N SER A 222 36.20 4.19 -34.69
CA SER A 222 35.30 4.05 -35.84
C SER A 222 36.03 4.25 -37.19
N PRO A 223 35.75 3.47 -38.26
CA PRO A 223 36.47 3.53 -39.54
C PRO A 223 36.20 4.75 -40.47
N GLN A 224 35.47 5.79 -40.02
CA GLN A 224 34.74 6.79 -40.84
C GLN A 224 35.48 7.56 -41.96
N SER A 225 34.92 7.63 -43.19
CA SER A 225 35.55 8.26 -44.38
C SER A 225 34.75 9.40 -45.05
N SER A 226 33.76 9.97 -44.37
CA SER A 226 32.66 10.70 -45.04
C SER A 226 32.80 12.24 -45.08
N LYS A 227 33.88 12.81 -44.52
CA LYS A 227 34.27 14.24 -44.61
C LYS A 227 35.82 14.39 -44.59
N PRO A 228 36.37 15.51 -45.11
CA PRO A 228 37.81 15.78 -45.11
C PRO A 228 38.36 16.36 -43.78
N ASN A 229 37.51 16.63 -42.78
CA ASN A 229 37.88 17.20 -41.47
C ASN A 229 37.22 16.40 -40.34
N ALA A 230 37.84 16.36 -39.15
CA ALA A 230 37.29 15.71 -37.96
C ALA A 230 35.98 16.39 -37.47
N ASP A 231 34.95 15.61 -37.15
CA ASP A 231 33.65 16.05 -36.61
C ASP A 231 33.12 15.01 -35.61
N PHE A 232 33.52 15.13 -34.34
CA PHE A 232 33.20 14.18 -33.26
C PHE A 232 31.71 14.04 -32.99
N HIS A 233 30.93 15.06 -33.30
CA HIS A 233 29.50 15.11 -33.03
C HIS A 233 28.68 14.58 -34.21
N ARG A 234 29.33 13.95 -35.18
CA ARG A 234 28.69 13.31 -36.33
C ARG A 234 28.38 11.84 -36.07
N TRP A 235 27.31 11.62 -35.33
CA TRP A 235 26.86 10.27 -34.96
C TRP A 235 26.45 9.37 -36.14
N GLU A 236 26.24 9.91 -37.35
CA GLU A 236 25.97 9.10 -38.55
C GLU A 236 27.11 8.15 -38.91
N ASP A 237 28.30 8.48 -38.43
CA ASP A 237 29.51 7.77 -38.74
C ASP A 237 29.99 6.91 -37.53
N TYR A 238 29.31 6.98 -36.37
CA TYR A 238 29.59 6.13 -35.22
C TYR A 238 29.43 4.64 -35.56
N ALA A 239 30.22 3.80 -34.89
CA ALA A 239 30.10 2.35 -34.99
C ALA A 239 28.86 1.86 -34.23
N ASP A 240 28.39 0.65 -34.58
CA ASP A 240 27.28 0.01 -33.87
C ASP A 240 27.82 -0.75 -32.64
N LEU A 241 27.16 -0.57 -31.49
CA LEU A 241 27.40 -1.23 -30.21
C LEU A 241 26.17 -2.04 -29.82
N LYS A 242 26.29 -3.36 -29.76
CA LYS A 242 25.22 -4.27 -29.37
C LYS A 242 25.34 -4.66 -27.90
N PHE A 243 24.26 -4.49 -27.13
CA PHE A 243 24.20 -4.88 -25.71
C PHE A 243 23.81 -6.35 -25.55
N ILE A 244 24.78 -7.19 -25.23
CA ILE A 244 24.57 -8.63 -25.07
C ILE A 244 24.10 -8.90 -23.64
N GLY A 245 22.95 -9.59 -23.50
CA GLY A 245 22.39 -9.97 -22.20
C GLY A 245 23.14 -11.11 -21.50
N PRO A 246 22.72 -11.49 -20.28
CA PRO A 246 23.35 -12.59 -19.54
C PRO A 246 23.31 -13.90 -20.30
N ASP A 247 24.41 -14.65 -20.24
CA ASP A 247 24.41 -16.06 -20.65
C ASP A 247 23.52 -16.85 -19.69
N LYS A 248 22.41 -17.41 -20.20
CA LYS A 248 21.46 -18.21 -19.41
C LYS A 248 22.10 -19.46 -18.79
N SER A 249 23.26 -19.90 -19.28
CA SER A 249 23.99 -21.05 -18.76
C SER A 249 25.06 -20.70 -17.72
N GLU A 250 25.57 -19.45 -17.70
CA GLU A 250 26.76 -19.12 -16.90
C GLU A 250 26.77 -17.74 -16.20
N ALA A 251 25.72 -16.92 -16.29
CA ALA A 251 25.69 -15.66 -15.54
C ALA A 251 25.33 -15.86 -14.05
N ARG A 252 26.33 -16.41 -13.31
CA ARG A 252 26.63 -16.20 -11.88
C ARG A 252 25.96 -17.16 -10.86
N ARG A 253 25.93 -18.48 -11.10
CA ARG A 253 25.31 -19.51 -10.21
C ARG A 253 25.73 -19.31 -8.73
N PRO A 254 24.80 -18.86 -7.87
CA PRO A 254 24.06 -19.83 -7.08
C PRO A 254 22.55 -19.59 -7.18
N PHE A 255 21.78 -20.66 -7.41
CA PHE A 255 20.33 -20.68 -7.22
C PHE A 255 20.02 -22.05 -6.60
N GLY A 256 19.57 -22.12 -5.36
CA GLY A 256 19.38 -23.40 -4.68
C GLY A 256 18.11 -24.17 -5.06
N ILE A 257 17.33 -23.65 -6.01
CA ILE A 257 16.16 -24.31 -6.60
C ILE A 257 16.31 -24.23 -8.12
N ASP A 258 16.54 -25.37 -8.77
CA ASP A 258 16.84 -25.41 -10.20
C ASP A 258 15.65 -24.99 -11.07
N LYS A 259 14.44 -25.40 -10.69
CA LYS A 259 13.19 -25.08 -11.38
C LYS A 259 12.01 -25.16 -10.40
N LEU A 260 10.94 -24.44 -10.72
CA LEU A 260 9.70 -24.50 -9.94
C LEU A 260 8.97 -25.83 -10.22
N GLU A 261 8.87 -26.70 -9.22
CA GLU A 261 8.03 -27.89 -9.29
C GLU A 261 6.55 -27.49 -9.11
N PRO A 262 5.64 -27.84 -10.05
CA PRO A 262 4.23 -27.50 -9.94
C PRO A 262 3.58 -28.02 -8.65
N LEU A 263 3.00 -27.12 -7.85
CA LEU A 263 2.24 -27.52 -6.67
C LEU A 263 0.84 -27.98 -7.05
N THR A 264 0.68 -29.28 -7.27
CA THR A 264 -0.61 -29.92 -7.61
C THR A 264 -1.29 -30.61 -6.42
N THR A 265 -0.61 -30.65 -5.27
CA THR A 265 -1.04 -31.40 -4.08
C THR A 265 -1.81 -30.58 -3.07
N SER A 266 -1.81 -29.24 -3.17
CA SER A 266 -2.45 -28.36 -2.19
C SER A 266 -3.94 -28.65 -2.08
N LYS A 267 -4.41 -28.85 -0.85
CA LYS A 267 -5.82 -29.03 -0.50
C LYS A 267 -6.35 -27.90 0.37
N VAL A 268 -5.56 -26.84 0.59
CA VAL A 268 -5.94 -25.71 1.44
C VAL A 268 -6.81 -24.73 0.64
N LEU A 269 -8.03 -25.15 0.35
CA LEU A 269 -9.02 -24.39 -0.42
C LEU A 269 -10.37 -24.46 0.27
N GLY A 270 -11.11 -23.34 0.28
CA GLY A 270 -12.43 -23.23 0.89
C GLY A 270 -12.36 -22.90 2.38
N SER A 271 -13.39 -23.30 3.12
CA SER A 271 -13.52 -23.02 4.56
C SER A 271 -13.67 -24.31 5.37
N PRO A 272 -13.07 -24.39 6.58
CA PRO A 272 -13.33 -25.47 7.54
C PRO A 272 -14.69 -25.37 8.22
N GLU A 273 -15.31 -24.20 8.14
CA GLU A 273 -16.60 -23.91 8.75
C GLU A 273 -17.74 -24.40 7.85
N PRO A 274 -18.86 -24.86 8.43
CA PRO A 274 -20.04 -25.14 7.64
C PRO A 274 -20.45 -23.87 6.86
N PRO A 275 -21.06 -24.01 5.67
CA PRO A 275 -21.59 -22.87 4.96
C PRO A 275 -22.52 -22.07 5.86
N ALA A 276 -22.42 -20.74 5.78
CA ALA A 276 -23.32 -19.85 6.51
C ALA A 276 -24.79 -20.19 6.16
N PRO A 277 -25.74 -20.03 7.09
CA PRO A 277 -27.15 -20.37 6.85
C PRO A 277 -27.76 -19.62 5.67
N PHE A 278 -27.23 -18.43 5.35
CA PHE A 278 -27.64 -17.64 4.21
C PHE A 278 -26.46 -17.33 3.28
N ARG A 279 -26.79 -16.97 2.04
CA ARG A 279 -25.88 -16.38 1.06
C ARG A 279 -26.53 -15.12 0.48
N THR A 280 -25.73 -14.33 -0.22
CA THR A 280 -26.21 -13.12 -0.90
C THR A 280 -26.36 -13.36 -2.40
N ARG A 281 -27.36 -12.71 -3.00
CA ARG A 281 -27.59 -12.70 -4.46
C ARG A 281 -27.87 -11.28 -4.92
N MET A 282 -27.15 -10.83 -5.94
CA MET A 282 -27.32 -9.48 -6.49
C MET A 282 -28.77 -9.25 -6.92
N ALA A 283 -29.36 -8.15 -6.46
CA ALA A 283 -30.75 -7.79 -6.74
C ALA A 283 -30.90 -7.15 -8.12
N PHE A 284 -29.96 -6.26 -8.49
CA PHE A 284 -30.01 -5.46 -9.71
C PHE A 284 -28.75 -5.67 -10.59
N PRO A 285 -28.60 -6.85 -11.23
CA PRO A 285 -27.36 -7.24 -11.91
C PRO A 285 -26.97 -6.39 -13.12
N LYS A 286 -27.93 -5.69 -13.74
CA LYS A 286 -27.69 -4.80 -14.88
C LYS A 286 -27.49 -3.34 -14.47
N LEU A 287 -27.70 -3.00 -13.20
CA LEU A 287 -27.60 -1.64 -12.67
C LEU A 287 -26.24 -1.41 -12.02
N LYS A 288 -25.61 -0.28 -12.34
CA LYS A 288 -24.32 0.12 -11.76
C LYS A 288 -24.50 1.27 -10.79
N LEU A 289 -24.60 0.98 -9.49
CA LEU A 289 -24.84 2.00 -8.47
C LEU A 289 -23.56 2.74 -8.04
N ASN A 290 -22.46 2.02 -7.88
CA ASN A 290 -21.12 2.54 -7.49
C ASN A 290 -21.14 3.41 -6.21
N LEU A 291 -20.63 2.86 -5.09
CA LEU A 291 -20.66 3.49 -3.76
C LEU A 291 -22.09 3.86 -3.26
N PRO A 292 -23.07 2.93 -3.28
CA PRO A 292 -24.38 3.18 -2.66
C PRO A 292 -24.24 3.31 -1.13
N VAL A 293 -24.97 4.24 -0.52
CA VAL A 293 -24.91 4.52 0.93
C VAL A 293 -26.21 4.22 1.67
N PHE A 294 -27.37 4.40 1.03
CA PHE A 294 -28.67 4.00 1.57
C PHE A 294 -29.62 3.60 0.44
N GLY A 295 -30.70 2.88 0.78
CA GLY A 295 -31.78 2.55 -0.13
C GLY A 295 -33.13 2.65 0.56
N ALA A 296 -34.19 3.01 -0.17
CA ALA A 296 -35.54 3.07 0.37
C ALA A 296 -36.59 2.79 -0.71
N HIS A 297 -37.57 1.94 -0.41
CA HIS A 297 -38.75 1.76 -1.25
C HIS A 297 -39.65 3.00 -1.18
N VAL A 298 -40.14 3.47 -2.34
CA VAL A 298 -41.13 4.55 -2.43
C VAL A 298 -42.54 3.97 -2.16
N PRO A 299 -43.22 4.35 -1.06
CA PRO A 299 -44.48 3.73 -0.66
C PRO A 299 -45.55 3.79 -1.75
N GLY A 300 -46.19 2.65 -2.00
CA GLY A 300 -47.28 2.54 -2.99
C GLY A 300 -46.83 2.45 -4.45
N SER A 301 -45.54 2.19 -4.70
CA SER A 301 -44.98 2.07 -6.06
C SER A 301 -44.04 0.87 -6.22
N ASP A 302 -43.47 0.72 -7.40
CA ASP A 302 -42.36 -0.18 -7.75
C ASP A 302 -41.04 0.60 -7.92
N TRP A 303 -40.92 1.77 -7.29
CA TRP A 303 -39.71 2.59 -7.33
C TRP A 303 -38.86 2.41 -6.07
N MET A 304 -37.55 2.33 -6.27
CA MET A 304 -36.53 2.43 -5.24
C MET A 304 -35.85 3.80 -5.32
N LEU A 305 -35.54 4.38 -4.17
CA LEU A 305 -34.57 5.46 -4.01
C LEU A 305 -33.24 4.88 -3.51
N ALA A 306 -32.14 5.50 -3.92
CA ALA A 306 -30.84 5.26 -3.33
C ALA A 306 -30.02 6.54 -3.25
N GLY A 307 -29.11 6.59 -2.28
CA GLY A 307 -28.04 7.57 -2.23
C GLY A 307 -26.75 6.96 -2.77
N VAL A 308 -26.04 7.67 -3.64
CA VAL A 308 -24.72 7.25 -4.16
C VAL A 308 -23.68 8.34 -3.90
N GLN A 309 -22.47 7.96 -3.47
CA GLN A 309 -21.43 8.92 -3.05
C GLN A 309 -20.45 9.34 -4.15
N THR A 310 -20.55 8.79 -5.36
CA THR A 310 -19.69 9.20 -6.50
C THR A 310 -19.78 10.70 -6.83
N LYS A 311 -20.99 11.25 -6.79
CA LYS A 311 -21.27 12.70 -6.88
C LYS A 311 -22.11 13.23 -5.72
N SER A 312 -22.33 12.40 -4.70
CA SER A 312 -23.34 12.61 -3.67
C SER A 312 -24.72 12.95 -4.27
N SER A 313 -25.51 11.92 -4.57
CA SER A 313 -26.77 12.11 -5.30
C SER A 313 -27.88 11.22 -4.78
N LEU A 314 -29.11 11.75 -4.78
CA LEU A 314 -30.34 10.98 -4.67
C LEU A 314 -30.74 10.51 -6.07
N ILE A 315 -30.84 9.20 -6.24
CA ILE A 315 -31.25 8.56 -7.48
C ILE A 315 -32.50 7.72 -7.28
N ARG A 316 -33.20 7.43 -8.38
CA ARG A 316 -34.38 6.57 -8.41
C ARG A 316 -34.31 5.56 -9.56
N PHE A 317 -34.76 4.34 -9.32
CA PHE A 317 -34.82 3.28 -10.33
C PHE A 317 -35.94 2.28 -10.02
N LYS A 318 -36.34 1.49 -11.02
CA LYS A 318 -37.39 0.48 -10.87
C LYS A 318 -36.89 -0.69 -10.02
N ASP A 319 -37.72 -1.17 -9.11
CA ASP A 319 -37.50 -2.39 -8.34
C ASP A 319 -37.68 -3.63 -9.22
N SER A 320 -36.70 -3.89 -10.08
CA SER A 320 -36.72 -4.99 -11.03
C SER A 320 -35.29 -5.46 -11.34
N PRO A 321 -35.03 -6.78 -11.41
CA PRO A 321 -33.71 -7.30 -11.77
C PRO A 321 -33.27 -6.93 -13.21
N ASP A 322 -34.21 -6.50 -14.05
CA ASP A 322 -33.95 -6.09 -15.44
C ASP A 322 -33.61 -4.60 -15.59
N VAL A 323 -33.56 -3.84 -14.49
CA VAL A 323 -33.26 -2.41 -14.53
C VAL A 323 -31.81 -2.14 -14.95
N GLU A 324 -31.61 -1.31 -15.97
CA GLU A 324 -30.29 -1.02 -16.55
C GLU A 324 -29.79 0.39 -16.21
N SER A 325 -30.68 1.28 -15.78
CA SER A 325 -30.37 2.68 -15.51
C SER A 325 -31.21 3.25 -14.37
N PHE A 326 -30.73 4.37 -13.83
CA PHE A 326 -31.42 5.16 -12.81
C PHE A 326 -31.57 6.61 -13.29
N GLU A 327 -32.49 7.33 -12.66
CA GLU A 327 -32.67 8.77 -12.79
C GLU A 327 -32.05 9.47 -11.59
N THR A 328 -31.25 10.52 -11.81
CA THR A 328 -30.78 11.40 -10.73
C THR A 328 -31.84 12.44 -10.41
N LEU A 329 -32.36 12.42 -9.18
CA LEU A 329 -33.39 13.35 -8.70
C LEU A 329 -32.79 14.62 -8.09
N LEU A 330 -31.65 14.49 -7.39
CA LEU A 330 -30.98 15.60 -6.73
C LEU A 330 -29.49 15.31 -6.54
N GLU A 331 -28.63 16.29 -6.83
CA GLU A 331 -27.20 16.25 -6.50
C GLU A 331 -26.90 17.17 -5.30
N PHE A 332 -25.93 16.78 -4.49
CA PHE A 332 -25.53 17.48 -3.27
C PHE A 332 -24.06 17.91 -3.40
N PRO A 333 -23.76 19.04 -4.09
CA PRO A 333 -22.38 19.44 -4.36
C PRO A 333 -21.58 19.85 -3.10
N GLU A 334 -22.28 20.29 -2.05
CA GLU A 334 -21.67 20.79 -0.81
C GLU A 334 -21.87 19.84 0.38
N THR A 335 -22.62 18.75 0.20
CA THR A 335 -22.98 17.83 1.28
C THR A 335 -22.98 16.37 0.81
N ILE A 336 -22.75 15.44 1.73
CA ILE A 336 -22.85 14.01 1.51
C ILE A 336 -24.24 13.55 1.97
N ILE A 337 -24.99 12.91 1.09
CA ILE A 337 -26.27 12.27 1.42
C ILE A 337 -26.03 11.01 2.28
N TYR A 338 -26.82 10.83 3.33
CA TYR A 338 -26.72 9.66 4.22
C TYR A 338 -27.98 8.81 4.30
N ASN A 339 -29.17 9.41 4.22
CA ASN A 339 -30.44 8.72 4.34
C ASN A 339 -31.60 9.49 3.68
N ALA A 340 -32.68 8.78 3.36
CA ALA A 340 -34.01 9.37 3.17
C ALA A 340 -35.11 8.50 3.82
N THR A 341 -36.08 9.12 4.48
CA THR A 341 -37.28 8.46 5.02
C THR A 341 -38.56 9.16 4.57
N PHE A 342 -39.62 8.38 4.33
CA PHE A 342 -40.94 8.91 3.99
C PHE A 342 -41.76 9.24 5.23
N HIS A 343 -42.61 10.26 5.12
CA HIS A 343 -43.62 10.55 6.13
C HIS A 343 -44.63 9.38 6.25
N PRO A 344 -45.14 9.03 7.45
CA PRO A 344 -46.16 7.97 7.59
C PRO A 344 -47.44 8.24 6.79
N LYS A 345 -47.74 9.52 6.55
CA LYS A 345 -48.84 10.00 5.70
C LYS A 345 -48.38 10.41 4.29
N PHE A 346 -47.34 9.78 3.74
CA PHE A 346 -46.80 10.12 2.42
C PHE A 346 -47.87 10.14 1.33
N ALA A 347 -48.81 9.19 1.35
CA ALA A 347 -49.93 9.14 0.40
C ALA A 347 -50.83 10.40 0.42
N GLU A 348 -50.83 11.14 1.53
CA GLU A 348 -51.62 12.37 1.72
C GLU A 348 -50.79 13.63 1.48
N ASN A 349 -49.57 13.70 2.03
CA ASN A 349 -48.78 14.94 2.05
C ASN A 349 -47.61 14.95 1.04
N GLY A 350 -47.18 13.79 0.56
CA GLY A 350 -46.03 13.65 -0.33
C GLY A 350 -44.68 13.97 0.31
N PHE A 351 -44.57 13.99 1.63
CA PHE A 351 -43.32 14.40 2.31
C PHE A 351 -42.32 13.26 2.47
N LEU A 352 -41.05 13.59 2.22
CA LEU A 352 -39.88 12.79 2.57
C LEU A 352 -38.81 13.66 3.21
N TYR A 353 -37.95 13.06 4.01
CA TYR A 353 -36.92 13.75 4.82
C TYR A 353 -35.57 13.13 4.49
N ILE A 354 -34.60 13.98 4.14
CA ILE A 354 -33.26 13.58 3.75
C ILE A 354 -32.27 14.07 4.81
N GLY A 355 -31.42 13.15 5.25
CA GLY A 355 -30.27 13.46 6.09
C GLY A 355 -29.00 13.67 5.27
N SER A 356 -28.30 14.78 5.49
CA SER A 356 -27.02 15.07 4.84
C SER A 356 -26.02 15.74 5.79
N THR A 357 -24.73 15.59 5.48
CA THR A 357 -23.60 16.21 6.20
C THR A 357 -22.78 17.07 5.27
N GLY A 358 -22.16 18.14 5.75
CA GLY A 358 -21.18 18.93 5.02
C GLY A 358 -19.93 18.11 4.72
N LEU A 359 -19.18 18.54 3.71
CA LEU A 359 -17.84 18.00 3.45
C LEU A 359 -16.94 18.34 4.65
N ALA A 360 -16.39 17.32 5.31
CA ALA A 360 -15.44 17.54 6.40
C ALA A 360 -14.23 18.30 5.87
N THR A 361 -13.74 19.31 6.60
CA THR A 361 -12.48 19.98 6.29
C THR A 361 -11.33 18.99 6.57
N PRO A 362 -10.58 18.52 5.56
CA PRO A 362 -9.50 17.56 5.79
C PRO A 362 -8.44 18.15 6.73
N GLY A 363 -8.07 17.42 7.78
CA GLY A 363 -6.96 17.77 8.66
C GLY A 363 -7.30 18.66 9.87
N PHE A 364 -8.57 18.99 10.13
CA PHE A 364 -8.96 19.75 11.32
C PHE A 364 -9.65 18.88 12.37
N VAL A 365 -9.01 18.70 13.53
CA VAL A 365 -9.61 18.15 14.75
C VAL A 365 -9.50 19.23 15.81
N PRO A 366 -10.61 19.79 16.32
CA PRO A 366 -10.52 20.75 17.41
C PRO A 366 -9.97 20.05 18.65
N GLU A 367 -8.79 20.49 19.09
CA GLU A 367 -8.09 19.98 20.28
C GLU A 367 -8.74 20.41 21.61
N SER A 368 -9.72 21.33 21.57
CA SER A 368 -10.43 21.81 22.76
C SER A 368 -11.86 22.25 22.48
N ALA A 369 -12.66 22.30 23.54
CA ALA A 369 -14.02 22.84 23.53
C ALA A 369 -14.09 24.34 23.18
N GLU A 370 -13.02 25.13 23.38
CA GLU A 370 -12.99 26.54 22.94
C GLU A 370 -12.86 26.67 21.43
N ARG A 371 -11.99 25.88 20.78
CA ARG A 371 -11.87 25.86 19.31
C ARG A 371 -13.09 25.27 18.62
N PHE A 372 -13.80 24.34 19.27
CA PHE A 372 -15.09 23.87 18.78
C PHE A 372 -16.12 25.00 18.64
N LYS A 373 -16.09 26.01 19.54
CA LYS A 373 -16.96 27.20 19.44
C LYS A 373 -16.58 28.16 18.30
N GLU A 374 -15.39 28.01 17.71
CA GLU A 374 -14.98 28.76 16.51
C GLU A 374 -15.50 28.11 15.22
N PHE A 375 -16.03 26.89 15.30
CA PHE A 375 -16.66 26.17 14.19
C PHE A 375 -18.04 26.78 13.90
N LYS A 376 -18.11 27.67 12.91
CA LYS A 376 -19.32 28.47 12.63
C LYS A 376 -20.29 27.83 11.63
N GLU A 377 -19.96 26.70 11.01
CA GLU A 377 -20.78 26.12 9.94
C GLU A 377 -21.55 24.88 10.39
N LYS A 378 -22.88 25.02 10.44
CA LYS A 378 -23.83 23.92 10.62
C LYS A 378 -23.74 22.97 9.43
N SER A 379 -22.98 21.89 9.62
CA SER A 379 -22.65 20.92 8.58
C SER A 379 -23.74 19.85 8.43
N VAL A 380 -24.52 19.52 9.46
CA VAL A 380 -25.47 18.39 9.39
C VAL A 380 -26.92 18.87 9.38
N ARG A 381 -27.75 18.28 8.51
CA ARG A 381 -29.12 18.75 8.26
C ARG A 381 -30.09 17.60 8.03
N ILE A 382 -31.31 17.75 8.57
CA ILE A 382 -32.50 17.03 8.12
C ILE A 382 -33.35 17.99 7.30
N THR A 383 -33.56 17.66 6.02
CA THR A 383 -34.30 18.51 5.07
C THR A 383 -35.52 17.77 4.55
N ARG A 384 -36.69 18.41 4.67
CA ARG A 384 -37.94 17.91 4.09
C ARG A 384 -38.04 18.32 2.61
N TYR A 385 -38.45 17.40 1.78
CA TYR A 385 -38.82 17.59 0.38
C TYR A 385 -40.24 17.07 0.12
N ARG A 386 -40.75 17.34 -1.08
CA ARG A 386 -42.03 16.84 -1.59
C ARG A 386 -41.81 15.97 -2.83
N MET A 387 -42.49 14.84 -2.85
CA MET A 387 -42.68 13.98 -3.99
C MET A 387 -44.19 13.75 -4.17
N ASP A 388 -44.71 13.90 -5.38
CA ASP A 388 -46.13 13.67 -5.64
C ASP A 388 -46.46 12.19 -5.38
N PRO A 389 -47.41 11.84 -4.49
CA PRO A 389 -47.66 10.45 -4.12
C PRO A 389 -48.38 9.63 -5.19
N LYS A 390 -48.81 10.24 -6.31
CA LYS A 390 -49.50 9.57 -7.42
C LYS A 390 -48.60 9.44 -8.65
N THR A 391 -47.88 10.50 -9.01
CA THR A 391 -46.96 10.48 -10.16
C THR A 391 -45.53 10.12 -9.75
N PHE A 392 -45.22 10.20 -8.47
CA PHE A 392 -43.88 10.04 -7.89
C PHE A 392 -42.88 11.10 -8.39
N GLU A 393 -43.34 12.21 -8.97
CA GLU A 393 -42.45 13.30 -9.39
C GLU A 393 -41.83 13.99 -8.15
N PHE A 394 -40.51 14.11 -8.13
CA PHE A 394 -39.75 14.75 -7.05
C PHE A 394 -39.58 16.24 -7.32
N ASP A 395 -39.90 17.09 -6.33
CA ASP A 395 -39.70 18.54 -6.41
C ASP A 395 -38.47 18.97 -5.60
N PRO A 396 -37.29 19.16 -6.24
CA PRO A 396 -36.08 19.62 -5.54
C PRO A 396 -36.22 21.02 -4.95
N LYS A 397 -37.17 21.86 -5.43
CA LYS A 397 -37.36 23.24 -4.95
C LYS A 397 -38.19 23.32 -3.68
N SER A 398 -38.79 22.22 -3.25
CA SER A 398 -39.62 22.13 -2.04
C SER A 398 -38.82 22.06 -0.72
N ALA A 399 -37.49 22.10 -0.81
CA ALA A 399 -36.57 21.93 0.31
C ALA A 399 -36.92 22.83 1.52
N THR A 400 -37.13 22.22 2.69
CA THR A 400 -37.33 22.91 3.96
C THR A 400 -36.42 22.30 5.03
N ILE A 401 -35.49 23.07 5.58
CA ILE A 401 -34.62 22.59 6.69
C ILE A 401 -35.48 22.41 7.94
N ILE A 402 -35.50 21.18 8.47
CA ILE A 402 -36.23 20.83 9.69
C ILE A 402 -35.34 21.02 10.91
N LEU A 403 -34.14 20.48 10.87
CA LEU A 403 -33.19 20.55 11.97
C LEU A 403 -31.76 20.61 11.42
N GLU A 404 -30.91 21.38 12.09
CA GLU A 404 -29.49 21.53 11.75
C GLU A 404 -28.63 21.61 13.00
N TRP A 405 -27.44 21.01 12.96
CA TRP A 405 -26.47 21.05 14.05
C TRP A 405 -25.03 21.02 13.52
N GLU A 406 -24.11 21.40 14.41
CA GLU A 406 -22.67 21.41 14.15
C GLU A 406 -22.08 20.02 14.41
N SER A 407 -21.17 19.57 13.55
CA SER A 407 -20.46 18.30 13.69
C SER A 407 -19.13 18.36 12.93
N ASN A 408 -18.09 17.75 13.50
CA ASN A 408 -16.76 17.59 12.90
C ASN A 408 -16.36 16.10 12.74
N GLY A 409 -17.35 15.22 12.61
CA GLY A 409 -17.17 13.77 12.55
C GLY A 409 -18.28 13.07 13.33
N HIS A 410 -18.47 11.77 13.10
CA HIS A 410 -19.57 10.99 13.73
C HIS A 410 -20.92 11.72 13.64
N SER A 411 -21.26 12.23 12.46
CA SER A 411 -22.36 13.20 12.31
C SER A 411 -23.76 12.64 12.59
N GLY A 412 -23.95 11.32 12.51
CA GLY A 412 -25.28 10.72 12.48
C GLY A 412 -26.03 11.11 11.21
N ALA A 413 -27.19 11.76 11.36
CA ALA A 413 -28.09 12.18 10.28
C ALA A 413 -28.99 11.09 9.69
N ASP A 414 -29.07 9.92 10.32
CA ASP A 414 -30.13 8.98 9.99
C ASP A 414 -31.44 9.38 10.68
N CYS A 415 -32.58 9.07 10.05
CA CYS A 415 -33.88 9.39 10.63
C CYS A 415 -34.98 8.42 10.20
N VAL A 416 -35.94 8.21 11.09
CA VAL A 416 -37.10 7.34 10.89
C VAL A 416 -38.30 7.88 11.65
N PHE A 417 -39.50 7.61 11.15
CA PHE A 417 -40.72 7.89 11.90
C PHE A 417 -41.10 6.73 12.82
N GLY A 418 -41.36 7.04 14.09
CA GLY A 418 -41.94 6.10 15.04
C GLY A 418 -43.41 5.80 14.72
N ASN A 419 -43.98 4.81 15.44
CA ASN A 419 -45.41 4.53 15.39
C ASN A 419 -46.27 5.61 16.09
N ASP A 420 -45.63 6.46 16.88
CA ASP A 420 -46.22 7.65 17.51
C ASP A 420 -46.33 8.86 16.56
N GLY A 421 -45.87 8.73 15.31
CA GLY A 421 -45.88 9.81 14.32
C GLY A 421 -44.74 10.83 14.46
N MET A 422 -43.83 10.63 15.42
CA MET A 422 -42.70 11.54 15.65
C MET A 422 -41.50 11.15 14.78
N LEU A 423 -40.68 12.14 14.43
CA LEU A 423 -39.43 11.93 13.71
C LEU A 423 -38.29 11.70 14.71
N TYR A 424 -37.65 10.54 14.60
CA TYR A 424 -36.47 10.18 15.38
C TYR A 424 -35.21 10.42 14.54
N ILE A 425 -34.20 11.06 15.13
CA ILE A 425 -32.99 11.50 14.41
C ILE A 425 -31.75 11.11 15.20
N THR A 426 -30.77 10.47 14.54
CA THR A 426 -29.49 10.13 15.16
C THR A 426 -28.50 11.28 15.06
N THR A 427 -27.76 11.51 16.15
CA THR A 427 -26.63 12.45 16.20
C THR A 427 -25.49 11.79 16.96
N GLY A 428 -24.29 11.73 16.38
CA GLY A 428 -23.12 11.23 17.11
C GLY A 428 -22.42 12.34 17.89
N ASP A 429 -21.27 12.03 18.46
CA ASP A 429 -20.53 12.92 19.36
C ASP A 429 -19.93 14.17 18.70
N GLY A 430 -20.01 14.27 17.36
CA GLY A 430 -19.56 15.45 16.62
C GLY A 430 -18.04 15.56 16.50
N THR A 431 -17.29 14.52 16.87
CA THR A 431 -15.84 14.42 16.76
C THR A 431 -15.43 13.30 15.82
N SER A 432 -14.14 13.18 15.50
CA SER A 432 -13.61 12.06 14.72
C SER A 432 -12.93 10.98 15.57
N ASP A 433 -12.63 11.26 16.84
CA ASP A 433 -11.91 10.35 17.73
C ASP A 433 -12.25 10.65 19.19
N SER A 434 -12.57 9.61 19.97
CA SER A 434 -12.56 9.61 21.44
C SER A 434 -13.36 10.69 22.16
N ASP A 435 -14.33 11.34 21.51
CA ASP A 435 -15.19 12.39 22.08
C ASP A 435 -14.37 13.49 22.80
N LEU A 436 -13.43 14.12 22.08
CA LEU A 436 -12.48 15.12 22.60
C LEU A 436 -13.14 16.34 23.26
N ILE A 437 -14.43 16.57 23.02
CA ILE A 437 -15.22 17.68 23.60
C ILE A 437 -16.26 17.21 24.62
N GLU A 438 -16.21 15.93 25.02
CA GLU A 438 -17.00 15.32 26.10
C GLU A 438 -18.53 15.46 25.95
N THR A 439 -19.04 15.35 24.72
CA THR A 439 -20.47 15.45 24.41
C THR A 439 -21.27 14.22 24.79
N GLY A 440 -20.62 13.07 24.95
CA GLY A 440 -21.27 11.78 25.21
C GLY A 440 -22.30 11.85 26.34
N GLN A 441 -21.89 12.47 27.44
CA GLN A 441 -22.70 12.64 28.66
C GLN A 441 -23.31 14.05 28.81
N GLY A 442 -23.00 14.96 27.89
CA GLY A 442 -23.54 16.31 27.85
C GLY A 442 -25.02 16.35 27.47
N MET A 443 -25.78 17.28 28.07
CA MET A 443 -27.23 17.39 27.89
C MET A 443 -27.65 18.68 27.19
N ASP A 444 -26.76 19.67 27.07
CA ASP A 444 -27.03 21.03 26.61
C ASP A 444 -26.87 21.23 25.08
N HIS A 445 -26.49 20.18 24.36
CA HIS A 445 -26.34 20.16 22.90
C HIS A 445 -27.08 18.98 22.24
N LEU A 446 -27.19 19.02 20.91
CA LEU A 446 -27.87 17.98 20.13
C LEU A 446 -27.01 16.74 19.86
N LEU A 447 -25.69 16.79 20.08
CA LEU A 447 -24.74 15.70 19.81
C LEU A 447 -24.84 14.52 20.78
N SER A 448 -24.50 13.32 20.29
CA SER A 448 -24.52 12.05 21.02
C SER A 448 -25.93 11.69 21.53
N LYS A 449 -26.94 11.78 20.64
CA LYS A 449 -28.36 11.59 20.99
C LYS A 449 -29.11 10.75 19.96
N LEU A 450 -30.19 10.14 20.43
CA LEU A 450 -31.38 9.95 19.62
C LEU A 450 -32.34 11.07 19.97
N LEU A 451 -32.69 11.89 18.99
CA LEU A 451 -33.65 12.99 19.12
C LEU A 451 -35.06 12.51 18.75
N ARG A 452 -36.09 13.14 19.29
CA ARG A 452 -37.51 12.92 18.93
C ARG A 452 -38.25 14.26 18.82
N ILE A 453 -38.79 14.56 17.64
CA ILE A 453 -39.47 15.84 17.33
C ILE A 453 -40.81 15.62 16.61
N ASP A 454 -41.71 16.59 16.72
CA ASP A 454 -42.98 16.62 15.99
C ASP A 454 -42.88 17.59 14.80
N VAL A 455 -42.98 17.05 13.58
CA VAL A 455 -42.92 17.83 12.34
C VAL A 455 -44.30 18.13 11.75
N ASP A 456 -45.37 17.54 12.30
CA ASP A 456 -46.76 17.76 11.89
C ASP A 456 -47.35 18.99 12.62
N HIS A 457 -46.87 19.29 13.84
CA HIS A 457 -47.37 20.39 14.66
C HIS A 457 -46.24 21.33 15.12
N PRO A 458 -45.61 22.10 14.21
CA PRO A 458 -44.50 22.97 14.57
C PRO A 458 -44.90 24.12 15.50
N ASP A 459 -43.98 24.53 16.38
CA ASP A 459 -44.16 25.76 17.17
C ASP A 459 -44.23 26.99 16.23
N PRO A 460 -44.89 28.10 16.64
CA PRO A 460 -44.90 29.33 15.86
C PRO A 460 -43.48 29.79 15.48
N GLY A 461 -43.22 29.92 14.17
CA GLY A 461 -41.93 30.36 13.64
C GLY A 461 -40.85 29.28 13.56
N LYS A 462 -41.17 28.02 13.88
CA LYS A 462 -40.26 26.86 13.73
C LYS A 462 -40.77 25.90 12.65
N THR A 463 -39.93 24.92 12.31
CA THR A 463 -40.25 23.83 11.39
C THR A 463 -40.58 22.51 12.10
N TYR A 464 -40.49 22.49 13.43
CA TYR A 464 -40.91 21.39 14.31
C TYR A 464 -41.30 21.92 15.70
N SER A 465 -41.94 21.08 16.52
CA SER A 465 -42.09 21.27 17.96
C SER A 465 -41.52 20.07 18.72
N VAL A 466 -41.36 20.24 20.04
CA VAL A 466 -40.89 19.15 20.89
C VAL A 466 -42.07 18.51 21.61
N PRO A 467 -42.25 17.18 21.49
CA PRO A 467 -43.30 16.48 22.23
C PRO A 467 -43.18 16.70 23.74
N LYS A 468 -44.30 17.02 24.40
CA LYS A 468 -44.33 17.31 25.85
C LYS A 468 -43.96 16.09 26.70
N ASP A 469 -44.08 14.89 26.14
CA ASP A 469 -43.74 13.62 26.77
C ASP A 469 -42.28 13.20 26.51
N ASN A 470 -41.43 14.04 25.92
CA ASN A 470 -39.99 13.77 25.88
C ASN A 470 -39.39 13.74 27.31
N PRO A 471 -38.41 12.87 27.58
CA PRO A 471 -37.93 12.58 28.94
C PRO A 471 -37.25 13.74 29.66
N PHE A 472 -36.75 14.73 28.92
CA PHE A 472 -35.93 15.81 29.49
C PHE A 472 -36.50 17.22 29.30
N VAL A 473 -37.77 17.36 28.89
CA VAL A 473 -38.42 18.67 28.64
C VAL A 473 -38.38 19.59 29.86
N GLU A 474 -38.63 19.04 31.04
CA GLU A 474 -38.65 19.78 32.31
C GLU A 474 -37.25 19.97 32.92
N ARG A 475 -36.21 19.38 32.32
CA ARG A 475 -34.84 19.44 32.85
C ARG A 475 -34.16 20.71 32.37
N LYS A 476 -34.00 21.67 33.28
CA LYS A 476 -33.25 22.91 33.00
C LYS A 476 -31.85 22.61 32.45
N GLY A 477 -31.51 23.23 31.32
CA GLY A 477 -30.22 23.08 30.66
C GLY A 477 -30.08 21.82 29.81
N ALA A 478 -31.11 20.98 29.72
CA ALA A 478 -31.14 19.88 28.77
C ALA A 478 -31.80 20.33 27.45
N ARG A 479 -31.36 19.75 26.33
CA ARG A 479 -32.03 19.88 25.04
C ARG A 479 -33.33 19.07 25.07
N PRO A 480 -34.49 19.74 24.97
CA PRO A 480 -35.79 19.06 25.13
C PRO A 480 -36.06 18.05 24.00
N GLU A 481 -35.37 18.16 22.86
CA GLU A 481 -35.42 17.19 21.75
C GLU A 481 -34.89 15.80 22.13
N THR A 482 -34.12 15.67 23.22
CA THR A 482 -33.44 14.43 23.62
C THR A 482 -34.44 13.33 23.99
N TRP A 483 -34.37 12.20 23.29
CA TRP A 483 -35.08 10.96 23.65
C TRP A 483 -34.19 10.00 24.43
N ALA A 484 -32.96 9.79 23.96
CA ALA A 484 -31.91 9.02 24.62
C ALA A 484 -30.52 9.61 24.30
N TYR A 485 -29.50 9.29 25.10
CA TYR A 485 -28.16 9.86 24.96
C TYR A 485 -27.04 8.87 25.30
N GLY A 486 -25.78 9.29 25.14
CA GLY A 486 -24.61 8.44 25.37
C GLY A 486 -24.27 7.54 24.17
N PHE A 487 -24.48 8.02 22.94
CA PHE A 487 -24.10 7.33 21.70
C PHE A 487 -22.81 7.91 21.13
N ARG A 488 -21.95 7.08 20.53
CA ARG A 488 -20.75 7.56 19.85
C ARG A 488 -21.06 8.01 18.43
N ASN A 489 -21.37 7.02 17.58
CA ASN A 489 -21.65 7.22 16.17
C ASN A 489 -22.85 6.34 15.78
N PRO A 490 -24.08 6.75 16.14
CA PRO A 490 -25.31 6.03 15.82
C PRO A 490 -25.62 6.13 14.32
N TRP A 491 -25.10 5.18 13.54
CA TRP A 491 -25.08 5.22 12.07
C TRP A 491 -26.43 4.93 11.43
N ARG A 492 -27.13 3.85 11.85
CA ARG A 492 -28.50 3.55 11.39
C ARG A 492 -29.52 3.50 12.50
N VAL A 493 -30.71 4.03 12.22
CA VAL A 493 -31.91 3.90 13.05
C VAL A 493 -33.07 3.29 12.25
N THR A 494 -33.84 2.42 12.89
CA THR A 494 -35.06 1.87 12.30
C THR A 494 -36.18 1.80 13.33
N CYS A 495 -37.42 1.82 12.87
CA CYS A 495 -38.60 1.58 13.68
C CYS A 495 -39.27 0.30 13.20
N ASP A 496 -39.44 -0.68 14.09
CA ASP A 496 -40.30 -1.82 13.81
C ASP A 496 -41.76 -1.36 13.79
N ARG A 497 -42.36 -1.31 12.61
CA ARG A 497 -43.75 -0.88 12.45
C ARG A 497 -44.76 -1.79 13.17
N LYS A 498 -44.41 -3.04 13.47
CA LYS A 498 -45.30 -3.97 14.17
C LYS A 498 -45.32 -3.75 15.68
N THR A 499 -44.16 -3.48 16.29
CA THR A 499 -44.03 -3.37 17.75
C THR A 499 -43.91 -1.92 18.24
N GLY A 500 -43.40 -1.02 17.40
CA GLY A 500 -43.04 0.35 17.76
C GLY A 500 -41.63 0.47 18.35
N ASP A 501 -40.87 -0.61 18.42
CA ASP A 501 -39.50 -0.59 18.94
C ASP A 501 -38.56 0.17 17.98
N ILE A 502 -37.74 1.05 18.56
CA ILE A 502 -36.67 1.76 17.84
C ILE A 502 -35.36 1.03 18.04
N TRP A 503 -34.66 0.71 16.96
CA TRP A 503 -33.35 0.08 16.99
C TRP A 503 -32.29 1.01 16.41
N VAL A 504 -31.12 1.05 17.04
CA VAL A 504 -29.96 1.85 16.62
C VAL A 504 -28.72 0.98 16.55
N GLY A 505 -28.02 1.01 15.41
CA GLY A 505 -26.65 0.53 15.30
C GLY A 505 -25.68 1.64 15.66
N ASN A 506 -24.75 1.37 16.56
CA ASN A 506 -23.77 2.34 17.04
C ASN A 506 -22.34 1.82 16.81
N ASN A 507 -21.56 2.63 16.09
CA ASN A 507 -20.18 2.33 15.79
C ASN A 507 -19.26 2.69 16.99
N GLY A 508 -18.46 1.71 17.40
CA GLY A 508 -17.50 1.74 18.51
C GLY A 508 -16.22 2.54 18.25
N GLN A 509 -15.35 2.66 19.26
CA GLN A 509 -14.08 3.39 19.17
C GLN A 509 -12.87 2.45 19.14
N ASP A 510 -12.67 1.68 20.21
CA ASP A 510 -11.43 0.97 20.50
C ASP A 510 -11.63 -0.54 20.43
N LEU A 511 -12.62 -1.08 21.15
CA LEU A 511 -12.73 -2.51 21.38
C LEU A 511 -14.12 -3.12 21.17
N TRP A 512 -15.19 -2.33 21.10
CA TRP A 512 -16.56 -2.86 21.10
C TRP A 512 -17.50 -2.12 20.17
N GLU A 513 -18.31 -2.88 19.44
CA GLU A 513 -19.43 -2.44 18.60
C GLU A 513 -20.77 -2.74 19.28
N GLN A 514 -21.83 -1.94 19.06
CA GLN A 514 -23.11 -2.11 19.79
C GLN A 514 -24.38 -1.96 18.94
N THR A 515 -25.40 -2.73 19.28
CA THR A 515 -26.79 -2.44 18.90
C THR A 515 -27.66 -2.16 20.12
N TYR A 516 -28.60 -1.23 19.96
CA TYR A 516 -29.51 -0.80 21.02
C TYR A 516 -30.96 -0.87 20.55
N ARG A 517 -31.79 -1.61 21.28
CA ARG A 517 -33.24 -1.39 21.32
C ARG A 517 -33.50 -0.22 22.26
N VAL A 518 -33.84 0.93 21.72
CA VAL A 518 -33.74 2.20 22.44
C VAL A 518 -34.88 2.40 23.43
N GLU A 519 -34.52 2.63 24.70
CA GLU A 519 -35.47 2.98 25.76
C GLU A 519 -35.58 4.50 25.99
N ARG A 520 -36.76 4.95 26.40
CA ARG A 520 -37.03 6.37 26.74
C ARG A 520 -36.14 6.84 27.88
N GLY A 521 -35.33 7.86 27.65
CA GLY A 521 -34.47 8.49 28.66
C GLY A 521 -33.19 7.72 28.98
N ALA A 522 -32.89 6.65 28.23
CA ALA A 522 -31.70 5.84 28.44
C ALA A 522 -30.40 6.63 28.22
N ASN A 523 -29.38 6.25 29.00
CA ASN A 523 -28.01 6.69 28.87
C ASN A 523 -27.13 5.49 28.50
N TYR A 524 -26.59 5.46 27.28
CA TYR A 524 -25.74 4.36 26.83
C TYR A 524 -24.25 4.53 27.18
N GLY A 525 -23.93 5.55 27.99
CA GLY A 525 -22.68 5.64 28.71
C GLY A 525 -21.49 6.20 27.94
N TRP A 526 -21.56 6.35 26.61
CA TRP A 526 -20.50 7.04 25.86
C TRP A 526 -20.30 8.45 26.44
N SER A 527 -19.09 8.91 26.73
CA SER A 527 -17.78 8.30 26.52
C SER A 527 -17.10 7.84 27.81
N VAL A 528 -17.87 7.64 28.89
CA VAL A 528 -17.40 6.98 30.12
C VAL A 528 -17.32 5.46 29.92
N MET A 529 -18.28 4.92 29.16
CA MET A 529 -18.39 3.52 28.78
C MET A 529 -18.30 3.37 27.26
N GLU A 530 -17.73 2.26 26.80
CA GLU A 530 -17.83 1.75 25.44
C GLU A 530 -18.55 0.40 25.51
N GLY A 531 -19.83 0.38 25.12
CA GLY A 531 -20.72 -0.75 25.38
C GLY A 531 -20.85 -1.03 26.88
N SER A 532 -20.64 -2.29 27.28
CA SER A 532 -20.64 -2.69 28.70
C SER A 532 -19.32 -2.41 29.43
N HIS A 533 -18.31 -1.82 28.76
CA HIS A 533 -16.93 -1.73 29.25
C HIS A 533 -16.53 -0.30 29.61
N VAL A 534 -15.70 -0.17 30.64
CA VAL A 534 -15.17 1.14 31.05
C VAL A 534 -14.21 1.66 29.98
N PHE A 535 -14.39 2.92 29.58
CA PHE A 535 -13.53 3.61 28.62
C PHE A 535 -12.74 4.74 29.31
N TYR A 536 -13.34 5.91 29.54
CA TYR A 536 -12.75 7.00 30.33
C TYR A 536 -13.53 7.21 31.64
N ALA A 537 -13.13 6.48 32.69
CA ALA A 537 -13.81 6.47 33.99
C ALA A 537 -13.81 7.84 34.70
N GLU A 538 -12.89 8.72 34.34
CA GLU A 538 -12.71 10.05 34.93
C GLU A 538 -13.64 11.12 34.35
N ARG A 539 -14.30 10.85 33.21
CA ARG A 539 -15.19 11.82 32.56
C ARG A 539 -16.45 12.06 33.37
N LYS A 540 -17.03 13.24 33.21
CA LYS A 540 -18.26 13.63 33.93
C LYS A 540 -19.44 12.75 33.50
N HIS A 541 -20.12 12.17 34.48
CA HIS A 541 -21.32 11.37 34.24
C HIS A 541 -22.54 12.25 33.91
N GLY A 542 -23.39 11.71 33.04
CA GLY A 542 -24.72 12.24 32.76
C GLY A 542 -25.69 12.03 33.93
N PRO A 543 -26.90 12.60 33.84
CA PRO A 543 -27.85 12.62 34.94
C PRO A 543 -28.58 11.30 35.26
N THR A 544 -28.44 10.27 34.43
CA THR A 544 -29.15 8.99 34.59
C THR A 544 -28.18 7.80 34.53
N PRO A 545 -28.52 6.66 35.17
CA PRO A 545 -27.68 5.45 35.16
C PRO A 545 -27.42 4.90 33.75
N PHE A 546 -26.28 4.23 33.56
CA PHE A 546 -25.92 3.59 32.31
C PHE A 546 -26.78 2.36 32.02
N VAL A 547 -27.17 2.21 30.75
CA VAL A 547 -27.93 1.08 30.20
C VAL A 547 -26.99 0.28 29.31
N LYS A 548 -27.02 -1.05 29.45
CA LYS A 548 -26.19 -1.95 28.64
C LYS A 548 -26.71 -2.05 27.19
N PRO A 549 -25.84 -2.34 26.23
CA PRO A 549 -26.25 -2.69 24.87
C PRO A 549 -27.22 -3.86 24.83
N THR A 550 -28.07 -3.90 23.81
CA THR A 550 -28.93 -5.07 23.55
C THR A 550 -28.10 -6.21 22.99
N THR A 551 -27.17 -5.91 22.08
CA THR A 551 -26.06 -6.78 21.71
C THR A 551 -24.78 -5.95 21.60
N GLU A 552 -23.65 -6.58 21.85
CA GLU A 552 -22.33 -6.00 21.63
C GLU A 552 -21.39 -7.04 21.03
N HIS A 553 -20.46 -6.58 20.19
CA HIS A 553 -19.46 -7.42 19.53
C HIS A 553 -18.07 -6.89 19.86
N SER A 554 -17.15 -7.79 20.18
CA SER A 554 -15.74 -7.40 20.32
C SER A 554 -15.18 -7.00 18.96
N HIS A 555 -14.15 -6.15 18.98
CA HIS A 555 -13.35 -5.84 17.80
C HIS A 555 -12.61 -7.05 17.21
N SER A 556 -12.57 -8.18 17.92
CA SER A 556 -12.20 -9.46 17.34
C SER A 556 -13.31 -10.11 16.50
N GLU A 557 -14.49 -9.49 16.32
CA GLU A 557 -15.63 -10.04 15.58
C GLU A 557 -16.22 -9.01 14.59
N ALA A 558 -16.40 -7.75 15.01
CA ALA A 558 -16.92 -6.62 14.22
C ALA A 558 -16.01 -5.38 14.37
N ARG A 559 -16.12 -4.33 13.56
CA ARG A 559 -15.16 -3.18 13.58
C ARG A 559 -15.74 -1.82 13.23
N SER A 560 -16.91 -1.80 12.60
CA SER A 560 -17.61 -0.61 12.17
C SER A 560 -19.08 -0.97 11.98
N LEU A 561 -19.80 -1.13 13.09
CA LEU A 561 -21.17 -1.63 13.05
C LEU A 561 -22.10 -0.59 12.42
N THR A 562 -22.83 -1.06 11.42
CA THR A 562 -23.74 -0.22 10.62
C THR A 562 -25.11 -0.11 11.26
N GLY A 563 -25.63 -1.20 11.82
CA GLY A 563 -27.06 -1.35 12.14
C GLY A 563 -27.83 -1.96 10.97
N GLY A 564 -29.15 -1.88 10.98
CA GLY A 564 -30.01 -2.41 9.92
C GLY A 564 -31.51 -2.24 10.16
N VAL A 565 -32.31 -3.26 9.82
CA VAL A 565 -33.79 -3.19 9.77
C VAL A 565 -34.45 -4.38 10.46
N VAL A 566 -35.70 -4.20 10.93
CA VAL A 566 -36.51 -5.32 11.42
C VAL A 566 -37.27 -5.96 10.26
N TYR A 567 -37.02 -7.26 10.03
CA TYR A 567 -37.57 -7.98 8.89
C TYR A 567 -38.92 -8.62 9.21
N HIS A 568 -39.92 -8.39 8.35
CA HIS A 568 -41.25 -9.02 8.43
C HIS A 568 -41.71 -9.59 7.08
N GLY A 569 -40.80 -9.72 6.10
CA GLY A 569 -41.10 -10.25 4.76
C GLY A 569 -41.48 -11.73 4.77
N GLU A 570 -41.88 -12.22 3.60
CA GLU A 570 -42.47 -13.54 3.49
C GLU A 570 -41.45 -14.64 3.18
N LYS A 571 -40.40 -14.33 2.39
CA LYS A 571 -39.46 -15.34 1.87
C LYS A 571 -38.57 -15.98 2.93
N LEU A 572 -38.24 -15.27 4.02
CA LEU A 572 -37.35 -15.75 5.09
C LEU A 572 -38.10 -15.91 6.42
N PRO A 573 -39.04 -16.88 6.55
CA PRO A 573 -39.95 -16.96 7.70
C PRO A 573 -39.22 -17.09 9.05
N GLU A 574 -38.05 -17.73 9.09
CA GLU A 574 -37.26 -17.86 10.34
C GLU A 574 -36.72 -16.52 10.86
N LEU A 575 -36.52 -15.53 10.00
CA LEU A 575 -36.00 -14.22 10.35
C LEU A 575 -37.10 -13.20 10.68
N ARG A 576 -38.39 -13.56 10.54
CA ARG A 576 -39.49 -12.64 10.88
C ARG A 576 -39.40 -12.14 12.32
N GLY A 577 -39.53 -10.84 12.50
CA GLY A 577 -39.39 -10.12 13.77
C GLY A 577 -37.94 -9.96 14.26
N ALA A 578 -36.93 -10.39 13.49
CA ALA A 578 -35.54 -10.13 13.84
C ALA A 578 -35.08 -8.75 13.35
N TYR A 579 -34.32 -8.07 14.20
CA TYR A 579 -33.47 -6.97 13.77
C TYR A 579 -32.24 -7.56 13.09
N ILE A 580 -32.14 -7.35 11.78
CA ILE A 580 -31.02 -7.79 10.95
C ILE A 580 -30.08 -6.61 10.77
N TYR A 581 -28.81 -6.80 11.09
CA TYR A 581 -27.79 -5.75 11.06
C TYR A 581 -26.45 -6.33 10.61
N GLY A 582 -25.50 -5.45 10.28
CA GLY A 582 -24.19 -5.87 9.82
C GLY A 582 -23.09 -4.87 10.13
N ASP A 583 -21.91 -5.21 9.67
CA ASP A 583 -20.67 -4.51 9.93
C ASP A 583 -19.98 -4.11 8.62
N HIS A 584 -19.54 -2.86 8.55
CA HIS A 584 -18.96 -2.27 7.33
C HIS A 584 -17.59 -2.86 6.98
N SER A 585 -16.77 -3.14 7.99
CA SER A 585 -15.36 -3.51 7.80
C SER A 585 -15.17 -5.01 7.59
N THR A 586 -16.01 -5.83 8.22
CA THR A 586 -15.96 -7.29 8.14
C THR A 586 -16.95 -7.88 7.15
N GLY A 587 -18.03 -7.17 6.80
CA GLY A 587 -19.07 -7.66 5.90
C GLY A 587 -19.99 -8.74 6.51
N LYS A 588 -19.83 -9.04 7.81
CA LYS A 588 -20.69 -9.97 8.53
C LYS A 588 -22.08 -9.39 8.79
N VAL A 589 -23.07 -10.27 8.79
CA VAL A 589 -24.49 -9.95 9.04
C VAL A 589 -25.01 -10.84 10.17
N TRP A 590 -25.68 -10.25 11.14
CA TRP A 590 -26.32 -10.93 12.26
C TRP A 590 -27.81 -10.64 12.31
N ALA A 591 -28.53 -11.46 13.08
CA ALA A 591 -29.92 -11.22 13.42
C ALA A 591 -30.13 -11.41 14.92
N VAL A 592 -30.90 -10.50 15.52
CA VAL A 592 -31.31 -10.55 16.92
C VAL A 592 -32.82 -10.44 17.07
N LYS A 593 -33.43 -11.23 17.97
CA LYS A 593 -34.81 -11.06 18.42
C LYS A 593 -34.82 -10.75 19.92
N HIS A 594 -35.75 -9.87 20.31
CA HIS A 594 -35.92 -9.42 21.69
C HIS A 594 -37.40 -9.47 22.05
N ASP A 595 -37.74 -9.95 23.25
CA ASP A 595 -39.15 -10.08 23.70
C ASP A 595 -39.63 -8.87 24.53
N GLY A 596 -38.81 -7.83 24.60
CA GLY A 596 -39.03 -6.64 25.43
C GLY A 596 -38.35 -6.71 26.80
N LYS A 597 -37.85 -7.88 27.21
CA LYS A 597 -37.09 -8.07 28.46
C LYS A 597 -35.69 -8.60 28.23
N GLN A 598 -35.51 -9.52 27.29
CA GLN A 598 -34.23 -10.14 27.00
C GLN A 598 -34.10 -10.54 25.52
N VAL A 599 -32.85 -10.76 25.10
CA VAL A 599 -32.54 -11.37 23.81
C VAL A 599 -32.97 -12.83 23.82
N THR A 600 -33.76 -13.24 22.82
CA THR A 600 -34.27 -14.62 22.67
C THR A 600 -33.63 -15.37 21.50
N TYR A 601 -33.00 -14.64 20.59
CA TYR A 601 -32.29 -15.17 19.43
C TYR A 601 -31.18 -14.20 19.07
N HIS A 602 -29.95 -14.70 18.86
CA HIS A 602 -28.84 -13.93 18.32
C HIS A 602 -27.92 -14.88 17.54
N ARG A 603 -27.70 -14.60 16.24
CA ARG A 603 -26.94 -15.50 15.36
C ARG A 603 -26.33 -14.74 14.18
N GLU A 604 -25.13 -15.14 13.75
CA GLU A 604 -24.55 -14.78 12.45
C GLU A 604 -25.33 -15.47 11.31
N LEU A 605 -25.69 -14.69 10.29
CA LEU A 605 -26.46 -15.14 9.12
C LEU A 605 -25.59 -15.44 7.91
N VAL A 606 -24.65 -14.53 7.62
CA VAL A 606 -23.74 -14.62 6.48
C VAL A 606 -22.49 -13.80 6.74
N ASP A 607 -21.34 -14.32 6.27
CA ASP A 607 -20.06 -13.64 6.24
C ASP A 607 -19.76 -13.27 4.78
N THR A 608 -19.75 -11.98 4.47
CA THR A 608 -19.61 -11.47 3.10
C THR A 608 -18.34 -10.64 2.98
N THR A 609 -17.94 -10.34 1.74
CA THR A 609 -16.83 -9.42 1.48
C THR A 609 -17.28 -7.95 1.37
N PHE A 610 -18.56 -7.66 1.66
CA PHE A 610 -19.20 -6.37 1.38
C PHE A 610 -18.74 -5.27 2.33
N HIS A 611 -18.71 -4.04 1.83
CA HIS A 611 -18.66 -2.83 2.65
C HIS A 611 -20.08 -2.40 3.02
N ILE A 612 -20.65 -3.02 4.05
CA ILE A 612 -22.06 -2.81 4.37
C ILE A 612 -22.28 -1.36 4.86
N THR A 613 -23.27 -0.65 4.29
CA THR A 613 -23.62 0.72 4.72
C THR A 613 -25.08 0.89 5.12
N HIS A 614 -25.94 -0.05 4.71
CA HIS A 614 -27.37 -0.02 5.01
C HIS A 614 -28.02 -1.37 4.73
N PHE A 615 -29.19 -1.57 5.35
CA PHE A 615 -30.15 -2.60 5.00
C PHE A 615 -31.47 -1.90 4.70
N CYS A 616 -32.14 -2.29 3.63
CA CYS A 616 -33.47 -1.76 3.32
C CYS A 616 -34.42 -2.89 2.93
N LEU A 617 -35.69 -2.52 2.72
CA LEU A 617 -36.70 -3.42 2.19
C LEU A 617 -37.05 -3.00 0.76
N ASP A 618 -37.26 -3.99 -0.10
CA ASP A 618 -37.80 -3.80 -1.45
C ASP A 618 -39.32 -3.54 -1.42
N SER A 619 -39.94 -3.39 -2.59
CA SER A 619 -41.39 -3.13 -2.72
C SER A 619 -42.29 -4.27 -2.24
N HIS A 620 -41.72 -5.46 -2.02
CA HIS A 620 -42.39 -6.65 -1.50
C HIS A 620 -42.10 -6.89 0.00
N GLY A 621 -41.32 -6.00 0.64
CA GLY A 621 -40.93 -6.16 2.03
C GLY A 621 -39.77 -7.13 2.25
N GLU A 622 -39.05 -7.49 1.18
CA GLU A 622 -37.91 -8.39 1.24
C GLU A 622 -36.60 -7.63 1.50
N ILE A 623 -35.70 -8.23 2.28
CA ILE A 623 -34.49 -7.55 2.73
C ILE A 623 -33.42 -7.45 1.64
N LEU A 624 -32.84 -6.25 1.55
CA LEU A 624 -31.69 -5.93 0.72
C LEU A 624 -30.52 -5.47 1.60
N VAL A 625 -29.32 -5.96 1.30
CA VAL A 625 -28.04 -5.55 1.89
C VAL A 625 -27.31 -4.68 0.87
N LEU A 626 -26.84 -3.51 1.28
CA LEU A 626 -26.08 -2.60 0.41
C LEU A 626 -24.59 -2.82 0.55
N ASP A 627 -23.87 -2.90 -0.58
CA ASP A 627 -22.42 -3.00 -0.65
C ASP A 627 -21.80 -1.72 -1.22
N HIS A 628 -21.02 -1.02 -0.40
CA HIS A 628 -20.37 0.25 -0.69
C HIS A 628 -19.00 0.08 -1.35
N GLN A 629 -18.98 -0.54 -2.53
CA GLN A 629 -17.76 -0.70 -3.32
C GLN A 629 -17.71 0.21 -4.56
N GLY A 630 -16.48 0.57 -4.93
CA GLY A 630 -16.14 1.40 -6.08
C GLY A 630 -15.98 0.59 -7.39
N GLY A 631 -15.98 1.26 -8.54
CA GLY A 631 -15.58 0.67 -9.83
C GLY A 631 -16.52 -0.43 -10.32
N ASP A 632 -17.83 -0.15 -10.33
CA ASP A 632 -18.93 -1.04 -10.74
C ASP A 632 -19.20 -2.24 -9.82
N LYS A 633 -18.50 -2.36 -8.69
CA LYS A 633 -18.68 -3.47 -7.73
C LYS A 633 -19.80 -3.25 -6.70
N GLY A 634 -20.12 -2.00 -6.37
CA GLY A 634 -21.15 -1.67 -5.39
C GLY A 634 -22.58 -1.86 -5.91
N ASN A 635 -23.40 -2.58 -5.16
CA ASN A 635 -24.80 -2.90 -5.52
C ASN A 635 -25.66 -3.25 -4.28
N MET A 636 -26.91 -3.65 -4.49
CA MET A 636 -27.82 -4.20 -3.49
C MET A 636 -27.99 -5.72 -3.69
N TYR A 637 -28.13 -6.45 -2.59
CA TYR A 637 -28.16 -7.91 -2.58
C TYR A 637 -29.29 -8.45 -1.72
N TYR A 638 -30.04 -9.41 -2.24
CA TYR A 638 -30.97 -10.21 -1.44
C TYR A 638 -30.20 -11.17 -0.53
N LEU A 639 -30.75 -11.40 0.65
CA LEU A 639 -30.39 -12.54 1.49
C LEU A 639 -31.26 -13.75 1.12
N GLU A 640 -30.66 -14.91 0.90
CA GLU A 640 -31.38 -16.15 0.59
C GLU A 640 -30.76 -17.37 1.30
N PRO A 641 -31.54 -18.42 1.63
CA PRO A 641 -31.01 -19.60 2.29
C PRO A 641 -29.88 -20.24 1.48
N ASN A 642 -28.80 -20.63 2.16
CA ASN A 642 -27.69 -21.29 1.52
C ASN A 642 -28.06 -22.76 1.23
N PRO A 643 -27.93 -23.24 -0.03
CA PRO A 643 -28.16 -24.67 -0.29
C PRO A 643 -27.17 -25.54 0.49
N PRO A 644 -27.57 -26.77 0.86
CA PRO A 644 -26.66 -27.70 1.51
C PRO A 644 -25.44 -27.96 0.62
N PRO A 645 -24.22 -28.05 1.22
CA PRO A 645 -23.01 -28.31 0.44
C PRO A 645 -23.10 -29.66 -0.28
N SER A 646 -22.54 -29.72 -1.49
CA SER A 646 -22.43 -30.98 -2.25
C SER A 646 -21.64 -32.02 -1.46
N ALA A 647 -22.04 -33.29 -1.56
CA ALA A 647 -21.32 -34.40 -0.94
C ALA A 647 -19.86 -34.53 -1.45
N ASP A 648 -19.61 -34.06 -2.67
CA ASP A 648 -18.31 -34.12 -3.35
C ASP A 648 -17.44 -32.86 -3.12
N ALA A 649 -17.88 -31.90 -2.29
CA ALA A 649 -17.10 -30.69 -2.03
C ALA A 649 -15.74 -31.04 -1.37
N PRO A 650 -14.62 -30.48 -1.87
CA PRO A 650 -13.31 -30.66 -1.24
C PRO A 650 -13.37 -30.28 0.23
N LYS A 651 -12.92 -31.18 1.10
CA LYS A 651 -12.87 -30.91 2.53
C LYS A 651 -11.62 -30.10 2.86
N PHE A 652 -11.82 -28.99 3.55
CA PHE A 652 -10.71 -28.22 4.09
C PHE A 652 -9.89 -29.09 5.07
N PRO A 653 -8.55 -29.07 4.99
CA PRO A 653 -7.69 -29.90 5.84
C PRO A 653 -7.84 -29.50 7.32
N ARG A 654 -8.08 -30.48 8.19
CA ARG A 654 -8.11 -30.25 9.66
C ARG A 654 -6.80 -30.64 10.32
N ARG A 655 -5.91 -31.32 9.60
CA ARG A 655 -4.53 -31.60 10.01
C ARG A 655 -3.52 -31.06 9.02
N LEU A 656 -2.32 -30.71 9.48
CA LEU A 656 -1.23 -30.28 8.59
C LEU A 656 -0.87 -31.38 7.59
N SER A 657 -0.91 -32.65 8.01
CA SER A 657 -0.67 -33.81 7.14
C SER A 657 -1.67 -33.95 5.99
N GLU A 658 -2.86 -33.35 6.11
CA GLU A 658 -3.90 -33.35 5.08
C GLU A 658 -3.76 -32.18 4.09
N SER A 659 -2.96 -31.16 4.42
CA SER A 659 -2.86 -29.92 3.64
C SER A 659 -2.29 -30.12 2.23
N GLY A 660 -1.48 -31.15 2.03
CA GLY A 660 -0.73 -31.37 0.79
C GLY A 660 0.43 -30.39 0.57
N LEU A 661 0.76 -29.55 1.55
CA LEU A 661 1.90 -28.61 1.49
C LEU A 661 3.20 -29.19 2.06
N PHE A 662 3.10 -30.23 2.92
CA PHE A 662 4.23 -30.89 3.56
C PHE A 662 4.58 -32.19 2.84
N ALA A 663 5.86 -32.43 2.61
CA ALA A 663 6.38 -33.77 2.25
C ALA A 663 6.46 -34.66 3.50
N SER A 664 6.80 -34.07 4.65
CA SER A 664 6.73 -34.70 5.98
C SER A 664 6.45 -33.63 7.01
N VAL A 665 5.33 -33.75 7.73
CA VAL A 665 4.99 -32.83 8.82
C VAL A 665 5.93 -33.04 10.01
N LYS A 666 6.17 -34.30 10.39
CA LYS A 666 7.04 -34.65 11.52
C LYS A 666 8.46 -34.07 11.38
N GLU A 667 9.03 -34.14 10.19
CA GLU A 667 10.38 -33.60 9.92
C GLU A 667 10.35 -32.12 9.50
N HIS A 668 9.16 -31.50 9.44
CA HIS A 668 8.93 -30.14 8.97
C HIS A 668 9.51 -29.84 7.58
N THR A 669 9.40 -30.82 6.67
CA THR A 669 9.88 -30.68 5.29
C THR A 669 8.71 -30.37 4.36
N MET A 670 8.80 -29.27 3.63
CA MET A 670 7.78 -28.85 2.65
C MET A 670 7.88 -29.63 1.34
N GLN A 671 6.80 -29.63 0.57
CA GLN A 671 6.83 -30.12 -0.82
C GLN A 671 7.79 -29.25 -1.66
N PRO A 672 8.45 -29.80 -2.70
CA PRO A 672 9.39 -29.05 -3.54
C PRO A 672 8.80 -27.79 -4.20
N GLY A 673 7.50 -27.78 -4.49
CA GLY A 673 6.79 -26.61 -5.03
C GLY A 673 6.42 -25.52 -4.02
N VAL A 674 6.84 -25.67 -2.75
CA VAL A 674 6.56 -24.73 -1.65
C VAL A 674 7.86 -24.04 -1.25
N ILE A 675 7.98 -22.77 -1.61
CA ILE A 675 9.25 -22.06 -1.70
C ILE A 675 9.58 -21.39 -0.36
N PRO A 676 10.72 -21.70 0.27
CA PRO A 676 11.12 -21.06 1.52
C PRO A 676 11.53 -19.59 1.28
N TYR A 677 11.29 -18.75 2.27
CA TYR A 677 11.73 -17.36 2.24
C TYR A 677 12.01 -16.78 3.63
N SER A 678 12.79 -15.71 3.68
CA SER A 678 13.11 -14.95 4.90
C SER A 678 12.83 -13.46 4.71
N ILE A 679 12.73 -12.74 5.83
CA ILE A 679 12.41 -11.30 5.84
C ILE A 679 13.43 -10.54 6.69
N ASN A 680 13.68 -9.27 6.39
CA ASN A 680 14.67 -8.42 7.08
C ASN A 680 14.33 -8.12 8.55
N ALA A 681 13.10 -7.67 8.81
CA ALA A 681 12.65 -7.28 10.16
C ALA A 681 11.35 -8.02 10.52
N ALA A 682 11.41 -8.95 11.46
CA ALA A 682 10.25 -9.74 11.82
C ALA A 682 9.40 -9.07 12.92
N LEU A 683 8.07 -9.03 12.72
CA LEU A 683 7.08 -8.71 13.77
C LEU A 683 7.38 -9.50 15.05
N TRP A 684 7.44 -8.82 16.20
CA TRP A 684 7.60 -9.46 17.51
C TRP A 684 6.45 -10.43 17.80
N SER A 685 6.77 -11.62 18.33
CA SER A 685 5.79 -12.67 18.59
C SER A 685 6.24 -13.50 19.79
N ASP A 686 6.41 -12.83 20.94
CA ASP A 686 6.76 -13.45 22.22
C ASP A 686 8.00 -14.36 22.17
N GLY A 687 9.06 -13.90 21.49
CA GLY A 687 10.32 -14.62 21.34
C GLY A 687 10.27 -15.84 20.41
N ALA A 688 9.16 -16.08 19.71
CA ALA A 688 9.04 -17.25 18.84
C ALA A 688 9.97 -17.18 17.61
N HIS A 689 10.65 -18.29 17.35
CA HIS A 689 11.30 -18.55 16.07
C HIS A 689 10.25 -18.68 14.97
N LYS A 690 10.55 -18.18 13.76
CA LYS A 690 9.61 -18.13 12.63
C LYS A 690 10.26 -18.61 11.35
N ALA A 691 9.68 -19.63 10.73
CA ALA A 691 10.04 -20.08 9.40
C ALA A 691 8.87 -19.85 8.43
N ARG A 692 9.16 -19.55 7.15
CA ARG A 692 8.17 -19.08 6.18
C ARG A 692 8.35 -19.73 4.81
N TRP A 693 7.23 -19.99 4.17
CA TRP A 693 7.16 -20.51 2.80
C TRP A 693 5.98 -19.91 2.05
N MET A 694 6.07 -19.92 0.72
CA MET A 694 4.97 -19.58 -0.18
C MET A 694 4.65 -20.74 -1.11
N ALA A 695 3.37 -21.03 -1.23
CA ALA A 695 2.80 -21.99 -2.16
C ALA A 695 2.02 -21.20 -3.20
N ILE A 696 2.60 -21.04 -4.39
CA ILE A 696 1.94 -20.38 -5.52
C ILE A 696 1.23 -21.46 -6.36
N PRO A 697 -0.05 -21.30 -6.70
CA PRO A 697 -0.77 -22.30 -7.47
C PRO A 697 -0.19 -22.41 -8.88
N HIS A 698 -0.14 -23.64 -9.38
CA HIS A 698 0.22 -23.88 -10.77
C HIS A 698 -0.98 -23.58 -11.67
N ASP A 699 -0.76 -22.70 -12.64
CA ASP A 699 -1.71 -22.35 -13.67
C ASP A 699 -1.04 -22.56 -15.03
N PRO A 700 -1.36 -23.64 -15.76
CA PRO A 700 -0.69 -23.98 -17.02
C PRO A 700 -1.02 -23.02 -18.15
N ASP A 701 -2.10 -22.25 -18.03
CA ASP A 701 -2.55 -21.27 -19.05
C ASP A 701 -2.02 -19.86 -18.78
N ARG A 702 -1.31 -19.67 -17.66
CA ARG A 702 -0.77 -18.37 -17.26
C ARG A 702 0.38 -17.92 -18.18
N LYS A 703 0.22 -16.74 -18.76
CA LYS A 703 1.22 -16.13 -19.66
C LYS A 703 2.24 -15.25 -18.96
N ASP A 704 1.85 -14.62 -17.84
CA ASP A 704 2.68 -13.67 -17.11
C ASP A 704 3.08 -14.23 -15.73
N PRO A 705 4.27 -13.89 -15.20
CA PRO A 705 4.66 -14.27 -13.84
C PRO A 705 3.60 -13.92 -12.79
N PRO A 706 3.38 -14.79 -11.78
CA PRO A 706 2.26 -14.66 -10.85
C PRO A 706 2.41 -13.54 -9.81
N ILE A 707 3.63 -13.10 -9.49
CA ILE A 707 3.89 -12.15 -8.40
C ILE A 707 4.14 -10.75 -8.94
N ASP A 708 3.31 -9.81 -8.54
CA ASP A 708 3.52 -8.38 -8.76
C ASP A 708 4.09 -7.74 -7.48
N MET A 709 5.35 -7.32 -7.56
CA MET A 709 6.12 -6.83 -6.42
C MET A 709 5.71 -5.40 -6.06
N THR A 710 5.56 -5.15 -4.77
CA THR A 710 5.31 -3.81 -4.23
C THR A 710 6.39 -3.48 -3.20
N VAL A 711 6.75 -2.19 -3.11
CA VAL A 711 7.91 -1.77 -2.30
C VAL A 711 7.60 -1.77 -0.80
N ASN A 712 6.58 -0.99 -0.40
CA ASN A 712 6.28 -0.71 1.00
C ASN A 712 5.22 -1.64 1.60
N ARG A 713 4.41 -2.31 0.77
CA ARG A 713 3.24 -3.09 1.19
C ARG A 713 3.37 -4.54 0.74
N GLY A 714 2.35 -5.36 1.03
CA GLY A 714 2.30 -6.75 0.57
C GLY A 714 2.38 -6.85 -0.96
N TRP A 715 3.14 -7.81 -1.47
CA TRP A 715 3.14 -8.18 -2.88
C TRP A 715 1.77 -8.73 -3.29
N ASN A 716 1.41 -8.52 -4.55
CA ASN A 716 0.20 -9.06 -5.14
C ASN A 716 0.48 -10.45 -5.72
N VAL A 717 -0.30 -11.43 -5.30
CA VAL A 717 -0.18 -12.84 -5.71
C VAL A 717 -1.53 -13.35 -6.23
N PRO A 718 -1.61 -14.45 -7.00
CA PRO A 718 -2.90 -14.97 -7.46
C PRO A 718 -3.72 -15.56 -6.32
N ASP A 719 -5.04 -15.66 -6.55
CA ASP A 719 -5.91 -16.52 -5.75
C ASP A 719 -5.38 -17.95 -5.72
N ASP A 720 -5.69 -18.67 -4.65
CA ASP A 720 -5.21 -19.99 -4.23
C ASP A 720 -3.75 -20.04 -3.79
N THR A 721 -3.11 -18.87 -3.63
CA THR A 721 -1.81 -18.76 -2.94
C THR A 721 -1.96 -19.07 -1.45
N VAL A 722 -1.07 -19.89 -0.90
CA VAL A 722 -0.95 -20.13 0.55
C VAL A 722 0.40 -19.64 1.06
N LEU A 723 0.38 -18.68 1.98
CA LEU A 723 1.56 -18.31 2.75
C LEU A 723 1.59 -19.14 4.03
N VAL A 724 2.68 -19.88 4.23
CA VAL A 724 2.87 -20.74 5.38
C VAL A 724 3.86 -20.09 6.33
N LYS A 725 3.47 -19.94 7.61
CA LYS A 725 4.36 -19.43 8.67
C LYS A 725 4.31 -20.37 9.86
N SER A 726 5.42 -20.99 10.21
CA SER A 726 5.53 -21.84 11.40
C SER A 726 6.25 -21.12 12.52
N PHE A 727 5.73 -21.27 13.74
CA PHE A 727 6.22 -20.67 14.97
C PHE A 727 6.72 -21.75 15.92
N ALA A 728 7.87 -21.50 16.53
CA ALA A 728 8.45 -22.40 17.52
C ALA A 728 8.96 -21.64 18.74
N LEU A 729 8.89 -22.28 19.91
CA LEU A 729 9.50 -21.79 21.15
C LEU A 729 10.65 -22.71 21.55
N ASP A 730 11.69 -22.12 22.11
CA ASP A 730 12.78 -22.86 22.75
C ASP A 730 12.27 -23.40 24.10
N GLY A 731 12.31 -24.72 24.30
CA GLY A 731 11.88 -25.36 25.55
C GLY A 731 12.73 -24.99 26.76
N GLU A 732 13.96 -24.53 26.52
CA GLU A 732 14.84 -23.86 27.47
C GLU A 732 15.29 -22.51 26.91
N ALA A 733 15.18 -21.45 27.71
CA ALA A 733 15.43 -20.09 27.31
C ALA A 733 16.85 -19.92 26.75
N GLY A 734 16.94 -19.45 25.49
CA GLY A 734 18.21 -19.22 24.81
C GLY A 734 18.89 -20.47 24.25
N LYS A 735 18.22 -21.63 24.23
CA LYS A 735 18.76 -22.90 23.71
C LYS A 735 17.97 -23.41 22.49
N PRO A 736 18.39 -23.05 21.25
CA PRO A 736 17.73 -23.44 20.01
C PRO A 736 17.58 -24.97 19.81
N GLU A 737 18.45 -25.79 20.40
CA GLU A 737 18.40 -27.24 20.33
C GLU A 737 17.19 -27.84 21.08
N SER A 738 16.59 -27.08 21.99
CA SER A 738 15.38 -27.45 22.73
C SER A 738 14.09 -27.03 22.03
N ARG A 739 14.20 -26.47 20.82
CA ARG A 739 13.10 -25.83 20.08
C ARG A 739 12.03 -26.81 19.64
N ARG A 740 10.78 -26.37 19.72
CA ARG A 740 9.59 -27.15 19.34
C ARG A 740 8.59 -26.27 18.60
N TRP A 741 8.03 -26.80 17.51
CA TRP A 741 6.93 -26.16 16.79
C TRP A 741 5.69 -26.12 17.68
N ILE A 742 5.04 -24.97 17.71
CA ILE A 742 3.83 -24.74 18.52
C ILE A 742 2.64 -24.32 17.66
N GLU A 743 2.89 -23.64 16.54
CA GLU A 743 1.85 -23.20 15.60
C GLU A 743 2.36 -23.27 14.16
N THR A 744 1.51 -23.69 13.23
CA THR A 744 1.66 -23.35 11.81
C THR A 744 0.44 -22.58 11.36
N ARG A 745 0.66 -21.41 10.76
CA ARG A 745 -0.39 -20.54 10.24
C ARG A 745 -0.36 -20.52 8.72
N PHE A 746 -1.52 -20.73 8.12
CA PHE A 746 -1.76 -20.51 6.71
C PHE A 746 -2.47 -19.17 6.52
N LEU A 747 -1.98 -18.35 5.60
CA LEU A 747 -2.72 -17.21 5.06
C LEU A 747 -3.03 -17.54 3.61
N VAL A 748 -4.32 -17.71 3.30
CA VAL A 748 -4.78 -18.22 2.01
C VAL A 748 -5.48 -17.11 1.26
N LYS A 749 -5.09 -16.85 0.02
CA LYS A 749 -5.79 -15.90 -0.85
C LYS A 749 -6.87 -16.62 -1.64
N GLN A 750 -8.13 -16.22 -1.53
CA GLN A 750 -9.22 -16.79 -2.34
C GLN A 750 -10.26 -15.72 -2.65
N GLN A 751 -10.78 -15.71 -3.88
CA GLN A 751 -11.79 -14.75 -4.34
C GLN A 751 -11.36 -13.29 -4.12
N GLY A 752 -10.07 -12.99 -4.30
CA GLY A 752 -9.50 -11.67 -4.07
C GLY A 752 -9.30 -11.27 -2.61
N GLU A 753 -9.70 -12.10 -1.64
CA GLU A 753 -9.60 -11.84 -0.20
C GLU A 753 -8.61 -12.80 0.49
N TRP A 754 -8.23 -12.50 1.73
CA TRP A 754 -7.29 -13.32 2.51
C TRP A 754 -7.94 -13.91 3.76
N PHE A 755 -7.58 -15.16 4.08
CA PHE A 755 -8.10 -15.89 5.23
C PHE A 755 -6.96 -16.54 6.02
N GLY A 756 -6.98 -16.38 7.35
CA GLY A 756 -5.96 -16.93 8.25
C GLY A 756 -6.42 -18.19 8.97
N TYR A 757 -5.60 -19.25 8.95
CA TYR A 757 -5.87 -20.52 9.62
C TYR A 757 -4.69 -20.96 10.48
N SER A 758 -4.92 -21.11 11.79
CA SER A 758 -3.89 -21.52 12.74
C SER A 758 -4.02 -23.01 13.05
N TYR A 759 -2.91 -23.75 13.02
CA TYR A 759 -2.82 -25.15 13.42
C TYR A 759 -1.96 -25.25 14.67
N GLU A 760 -2.46 -25.89 15.70
CA GLU A 760 -1.71 -26.20 16.92
C GLU A 760 -0.94 -27.51 16.73
N TRP A 761 0.36 -27.48 17.01
CA TRP A 761 1.18 -28.69 17.03
C TRP A 761 0.92 -29.55 18.26
N ASN A 762 0.94 -30.88 18.04
CA ASN A 762 0.87 -31.84 19.15
C ASN A 762 2.20 -31.95 19.91
N ASP A 763 2.12 -32.50 21.13
CA ASP A 763 3.27 -32.70 22.01
C ASP A 763 4.21 -33.81 21.53
N GLU A 764 3.82 -34.60 20.54
CA GLU A 764 4.68 -35.59 19.92
C GLU A 764 5.48 -35.02 18.74
N GLN A 765 5.20 -33.78 18.31
CA GLN A 765 5.78 -33.12 17.12
C GLN A 765 5.61 -33.95 15.84
N THR A 766 4.46 -34.60 15.69
CA THR A 766 4.14 -35.44 14.53
C THR A 766 3.13 -34.82 13.59
N ASP A 767 2.25 -33.94 14.09
CA ASP A 767 1.24 -33.27 13.29
C ASP A 767 0.75 -31.97 13.98
N GLY A 768 -0.06 -31.19 13.26
CA GLY A 768 -0.79 -30.05 13.81
C GLY A 768 -2.28 -30.13 13.50
N VAL A 769 -3.13 -29.74 14.44
CA VAL A 769 -4.59 -29.75 14.34
C VAL A 769 -5.11 -28.32 14.20
N LEU A 770 -6.02 -28.11 13.26
CA LEU A 770 -6.67 -26.82 13.03
C LEU A 770 -7.32 -26.30 14.31
N VAL A 771 -7.02 -25.06 14.66
CA VAL A 771 -7.65 -24.33 15.76
C VAL A 771 -9.02 -23.84 15.31
N GLU A 772 -10.03 -24.04 16.14
CA GLU A 772 -11.41 -23.59 15.92
C GLU A 772 -11.52 -22.07 15.69
N ASN A 773 -12.62 -21.64 15.06
CA ASN A 773 -12.83 -20.26 14.60
C ASN A 773 -12.53 -19.17 15.66
N ALA A 774 -12.92 -19.40 16.91
CA ALA A 774 -12.76 -18.45 18.03
C ALA A 774 -11.31 -18.22 18.49
N GLY A 775 -10.35 -18.99 17.95
CA GLY A 775 -8.99 -19.02 18.47
C GLY A 775 -8.93 -19.71 19.83
N LYS A 776 -7.73 -19.78 20.41
CA LYS A 776 -7.53 -20.35 21.75
C LYS A 776 -6.22 -19.90 22.37
N ASP A 777 -6.12 -20.08 23.67
CA ASP A 777 -4.89 -19.87 24.43
C ASP A 777 -4.32 -21.21 24.86
N ARG A 778 -2.99 -21.34 24.83
CA ARG A 778 -2.28 -22.47 25.42
C ARG A 778 -1.10 -22.00 26.23
N GLU A 779 -0.92 -22.60 27.40
CA GLU A 779 0.24 -22.34 28.26
C GLU A 779 1.37 -23.32 27.94
N PHE A 780 2.57 -22.80 27.72
CA PHE A 780 3.81 -23.56 27.58
C PHE A 780 4.72 -23.32 28.78
N THR A 781 5.38 -24.39 29.24
CA THR A 781 6.39 -24.29 30.30
C THR A 781 7.78 -24.24 29.67
N ILE A 782 8.49 -23.14 29.91
CA ILE A 782 9.84 -22.90 29.39
C ILE A 782 10.81 -22.97 30.56
N ARG A 783 11.86 -23.80 30.44
CA ARG A 783 12.95 -23.80 31.43
C ARG A 783 13.70 -22.49 31.31
N ASP A 784 13.79 -21.76 32.42
CA ASP A 784 14.44 -20.45 32.45
C ASP A 784 15.21 -20.32 33.75
N PRO A 785 16.56 -20.40 33.71
CA PRO A 785 17.39 -20.25 34.90
C PRO A 785 17.24 -18.88 35.61
N GLN A 786 16.73 -17.86 34.92
CA GLN A 786 16.48 -16.54 35.50
C GLN A 786 15.12 -16.44 36.19
N ALA A 787 14.21 -17.40 35.95
CA ALA A 787 12.93 -17.45 36.62
C ALA A 787 13.07 -17.95 38.06
N LYS A 788 12.23 -17.44 38.96
CA LYS A 788 12.27 -17.74 40.41
C LYS A 788 12.19 -19.24 40.74
N GLU A 789 11.51 -20.02 39.91
CA GLU A 789 11.33 -21.47 40.06
C GLU A 789 12.13 -22.29 39.02
N GLY A 790 13.05 -21.65 38.29
CA GLY A 790 13.80 -22.28 37.19
C GLY A 790 12.96 -22.56 35.94
N VAL A 791 11.69 -22.17 35.94
CA VAL A 791 10.75 -22.27 34.83
C VAL A 791 9.88 -21.01 34.75
N ARG A 792 9.46 -20.65 33.54
CA ARG A 792 8.43 -19.63 33.30
C ARG A 792 7.28 -20.22 32.49
N LYS A 793 6.07 -19.78 32.82
CA LYS A 793 4.87 -20.07 32.03
C LYS A 793 4.71 -19.00 30.95
N GLN A 794 4.47 -19.42 29.72
CA GLN A 794 4.19 -18.53 28.59
C GLN A 794 2.86 -18.91 27.96
N THR A 795 1.92 -17.98 27.94
CA THR A 795 0.68 -18.14 27.18
C THR A 795 0.94 -17.81 25.72
N TRP A 796 0.53 -18.70 24.83
CA TRP A 796 0.50 -18.48 23.38
C TRP A 796 -0.96 -18.31 22.93
N ARG A 797 -1.26 -17.19 22.28
CA ARG A 797 -2.56 -16.93 21.66
C ARG A 797 -2.55 -17.43 20.23
N TYR A 798 -3.32 -18.48 19.95
CA TYR A 798 -3.71 -18.83 18.59
C TYR A 798 -4.84 -17.89 18.16
N PRO A 799 -4.63 -17.02 17.16
CA PRO A 799 -5.63 -16.03 16.79
C PRO A 799 -6.87 -16.70 16.21
N SER A 800 -8.02 -16.10 16.48
CA SER A 800 -9.27 -16.34 15.77
C SER A 800 -9.13 -15.98 14.29
N ARG A 801 -10.10 -16.41 13.46
CA ARG A 801 -10.10 -16.04 12.02
C ARG A 801 -10.13 -14.52 11.84
N THR A 802 -10.96 -13.84 12.61
CA THR A 802 -11.10 -12.39 12.57
C THR A 802 -9.89 -11.67 13.20
N GLU A 803 -9.27 -12.20 14.27
CA GLU A 803 -8.04 -11.63 14.86
C GLU A 803 -6.90 -11.60 13.84
N CYS A 804 -6.80 -12.59 12.94
CA CYS A 804 -5.83 -12.55 11.85
C CYS A 804 -6.04 -11.32 10.95
N MET A 805 -7.29 -11.02 10.61
CA MET A 805 -7.65 -9.94 9.68
C MET A 805 -7.49 -8.54 10.27
N VAL A 806 -7.26 -8.42 11.58
CA VAL A 806 -6.93 -7.14 12.22
C VAL A 806 -5.61 -6.60 11.68
N CYS A 807 -4.59 -7.46 11.58
CA CYS A 807 -3.30 -7.08 11.02
C CYS A 807 -3.26 -7.28 9.51
N HIS A 808 -3.94 -8.29 8.99
CA HIS A 808 -4.03 -8.57 7.56
C HIS A 808 -5.15 -7.73 6.91
N SER A 809 -5.13 -6.42 7.07
CA SER A 809 -6.17 -5.51 6.58
C SER A 809 -5.92 -5.03 5.15
N ARG A 810 -6.98 -4.55 4.46
CA ARG A 810 -6.89 -3.91 3.14
C ARG A 810 -5.88 -2.75 3.13
N ALA A 811 -5.85 -1.95 4.19
CA ALA A 811 -4.94 -0.82 4.31
C ALA A 811 -3.47 -1.25 4.27
N ALA A 812 -3.13 -2.37 4.92
CA ALA A 812 -1.80 -2.96 4.89
C ALA A 812 -1.51 -3.76 3.60
N ASN A 813 -2.45 -3.80 2.64
CA ASN A 813 -2.48 -4.71 1.49
C ASN A 813 -2.42 -6.19 1.88
N PHE A 814 -3.05 -6.54 3.01
CA PHE A 814 -3.18 -7.87 3.60
C PHE A 814 -1.88 -8.58 3.97
N VAL A 815 -0.91 -8.75 3.07
CA VAL A 815 0.25 -9.60 3.32
C VAL A 815 1.33 -8.86 4.11
N LEU A 816 1.69 -9.43 5.25
CA LEU A 816 2.69 -8.89 6.16
C LEU A 816 4.04 -9.57 5.95
N GLY A 817 5.07 -8.78 5.62
CA GLY A 817 6.44 -9.27 5.45
C GLY A 817 6.80 -9.73 4.04
N LEU A 818 5.85 -9.89 3.12
CA LEU A 818 6.14 -10.15 1.70
C LEU A 818 6.12 -8.83 0.94
N SER A 819 7.18 -8.02 1.07
CA SER A 819 7.35 -6.74 0.40
C SER A 819 8.79 -6.61 -0.09
N THR A 820 9.09 -5.74 -1.05
CA THR A 820 10.47 -5.58 -1.54
C THR A 820 11.40 -5.18 -0.40
N LEU A 821 10.93 -4.31 0.51
CA LEU A 821 11.65 -3.89 1.71
C LEU A 821 12.07 -5.06 2.62
N GLN A 822 11.21 -6.06 2.76
CA GLN A 822 11.43 -7.20 3.64
C GLN A 822 12.21 -8.32 2.97
N MET A 823 11.98 -8.51 1.67
CA MET A 823 12.45 -9.66 0.90
C MET A 823 13.83 -9.45 0.28
N ASN A 824 14.31 -8.20 0.19
CA ASN A 824 15.65 -7.91 -0.30
C ASN A 824 16.73 -8.34 0.72
N ARG A 825 17.11 -9.62 0.64
CA ARG A 825 18.14 -10.28 1.45
C ARG A 825 18.50 -11.63 0.86
N GLU A 826 19.65 -12.15 1.29
CA GLU A 826 20.05 -13.53 1.02
C GLU A 826 19.22 -14.53 1.83
N HIS A 827 19.05 -15.72 1.25
CA HIS A 827 18.39 -16.87 1.85
C HIS A 827 19.14 -18.17 1.52
N ASP A 828 19.14 -19.10 2.47
CA ASP A 828 19.74 -20.43 2.32
C ASP A 828 18.69 -21.42 1.79
N TYR A 829 18.88 -21.89 0.56
CA TYR A 829 18.02 -22.83 -0.14
C TYR A 829 18.55 -24.27 -0.06
N GLY A 830 18.89 -24.73 1.15
CA GLY A 830 19.36 -26.10 1.37
C GLY A 830 20.86 -26.29 1.12
N GLY A 831 21.68 -25.34 1.57
CA GLY A 831 23.14 -25.31 1.44
C GLY A 831 23.64 -24.39 0.33
N VAL A 832 22.73 -23.80 -0.46
CA VAL A 832 23.04 -22.84 -1.52
C VAL A 832 22.42 -21.50 -1.15
N ILE A 833 23.27 -20.51 -0.86
CA ILE A 833 22.85 -19.16 -0.48
C ILE A 833 22.81 -18.28 -1.74
N ASP A 834 21.69 -17.60 -1.95
CA ASP A 834 21.58 -16.55 -2.97
C ASP A 834 20.56 -15.46 -2.56
N GLN A 835 20.58 -14.34 -3.26
CA GLN A 835 19.60 -13.27 -3.13
C GLN A 835 18.21 -13.72 -3.58
N GLN A 836 17.19 -13.53 -2.73
CA GLN A 836 15.84 -14.05 -2.98
C GLN A 836 15.22 -13.54 -4.30
N PHE A 837 15.50 -12.29 -4.70
CA PHE A 837 14.99 -11.74 -5.96
C PHE A 837 15.59 -12.42 -7.19
N ARG A 838 16.87 -12.80 -7.13
CA ARG A 838 17.54 -13.56 -8.19
C ARG A 838 16.89 -14.94 -8.33
N VAL A 839 16.66 -15.63 -7.21
CA VAL A 839 15.96 -16.93 -7.21
C VAL A 839 14.54 -16.81 -7.77
N PHE A 840 13.77 -15.78 -7.38
CA PHE A 840 12.40 -15.63 -7.90
C PHE A 840 12.33 -15.20 -9.36
N GLU A 841 13.30 -14.41 -9.83
CA GLU A 841 13.49 -14.10 -11.26
C GLU A 841 13.81 -15.39 -12.03
N HIS A 842 14.77 -16.19 -11.55
CA HIS A 842 15.16 -17.48 -12.14
C HIS A 842 13.99 -18.47 -12.22
N LEU A 843 13.16 -18.53 -11.19
CA LEU A 843 11.95 -19.37 -11.15
C LEU A 843 10.79 -18.81 -11.99
N GLY A 844 10.93 -17.63 -12.60
CA GLY A 844 9.88 -17.00 -13.41
C GLY A 844 8.65 -16.55 -12.60
N LEU A 845 8.84 -16.24 -11.31
CA LEU A 845 7.74 -15.94 -10.39
C LEU A 845 7.37 -14.46 -10.36
N VAL A 846 8.35 -13.56 -10.54
CA VAL A 846 8.16 -12.11 -10.40
C VAL A 846 7.93 -11.44 -11.74
N LYS A 847 6.94 -10.55 -11.79
CA LYS A 847 6.73 -9.67 -12.94
C LYS A 847 7.86 -8.65 -12.99
N LEU A 848 8.48 -8.54 -14.14
CA LEU A 848 9.58 -7.61 -14.34
C LEU A 848 9.01 -6.27 -14.80
N GLY A 849 9.10 -5.26 -13.91
CA GLY A 849 8.64 -3.90 -14.18
C GLY A 849 9.48 -3.20 -15.24
N SER A 850 8.97 -2.15 -15.89
CA SER A 850 9.79 -1.39 -16.83
C SER A 850 10.91 -0.66 -16.09
N TRP A 851 12.11 -0.63 -16.67
CA TRP A 851 13.27 0.05 -16.10
C TRP A 851 12.96 1.52 -15.74
N HIS A 852 12.20 2.19 -16.60
CA HIS A 852 11.74 3.56 -16.39
C HIS A 852 10.76 3.72 -15.22
N GLY A 853 9.84 2.78 -15.02
CA GLY A 853 8.90 2.82 -13.90
C GLY A 853 9.62 2.77 -12.55
N GLU A 854 10.55 1.83 -12.41
CA GLU A 854 11.33 1.65 -11.17
C GLU A 854 12.26 2.84 -10.87
N HIS A 855 12.92 3.40 -11.89
CA HIS A 855 13.76 4.58 -11.72
C HIS A 855 12.94 5.85 -11.44
N SER A 856 11.76 6.00 -12.06
CA SER A 856 10.85 7.10 -11.75
C SER A 856 10.38 7.02 -10.29
N ALA A 857 10.10 5.82 -9.79
CA ALA A 857 9.78 5.59 -8.38
C ALA A 857 10.98 5.88 -7.47
N ALA A 858 12.21 5.54 -7.87
CA ALA A 858 13.42 5.89 -7.11
C ALA A 858 13.62 7.41 -7.02
N ILE A 859 13.52 8.14 -8.13
CA ILE A 859 13.59 9.60 -8.17
C ILE A 859 12.49 10.22 -7.32
N ARG A 860 11.27 9.66 -7.39
CA ARG A 860 10.16 10.10 -6.54
C ARG A 860 10.53 9.96 -5.06
N ARG A 861 11.11 8.84 -4.63
CA ARG A 861 11.55 8.65 -3.23
C ARG A 861 12.63 9.65 -2.82
N GLU A 862 13.63 9.89 -3.67
CA GLU A 862 14.67 10.90 -3.41
C GLU A 862 14.07 12.29 -3.23
N LEU A 863 13.20 12.70 -4.14
CA LEU A 863 12.54 14.00 -4.09
C LEU A 863 11.53 14.10 -2.94
N GLN A 864 10.91 13.01 -2.53
CA GLN A 864 10.00 13.01 -1.39
C GLN A 864 10.74 13.31 -0.08
N ALA A 865 12.04 12.97 0.02
CA ALA A 865 12.87 13.31 1.17
C ALA A 865 13.15 14.81 1.32
N THR A 866 12.93 15.62 0.26
CA THR A 866 13.11 17.08 0.31
C THR A 866 11.88 17.82 0.85
N GLY A 867 10.79 17.10 1.17
CA GLY A 867 9.57 17.66 1.75
C GLY A 867 8.62 18.31 0.75
N LEU A 868 8.77 18.02 -0.55
CA LEU A 868 7.85 18.47 -1.60
C LEU A 868 6.45 17.86 -1.42
N GLU A 869 5.43 18.65 -1.75
CA GLU A 869 4.04 18.18 -1.80
C GLU A 869 3.82 17.25 -3.01
N ASP A 870 2.85 16.32 -2.94
CA ASP A 870 2.69 15.23 -3.92
C ASP A 870 2.57 15.70 -5.38
N LYS A 871 1.93 16.86 -5.61
CA LYS A 871 1.75 17.46 -6.95
C LYS A 871 3.06 18.02 -7.50
N GLU A 872 3.84 18.70 -6.66
CA GLU A 872 5.15 19.26 -7.03
C GLU A 872 6.15 18.13 -7.28
N LEU A 873 6.03 17.05 -6.50
CA LEU A 873 6.79 15.83 -6.64
C LEU A 873 6.52 15.14 -7.99
N ASP A 874 5.25 14.98 -8.39
CA ASP A 874 4.88 14.44 -9.71
C ASP A 874 5.49 15.27 -10.85
N GLU A 875 5.41 16.59 -10.75
CA GLU A 875 5.96 17.50 -11.76
C GLU A 875 7.48 17.43 -11.83
N ALA A 876 8.15 17.37 -10.68
CA ALA A 876 9.61 17.25 -10.59
C ALA A 876 10.11 15.89 -11.12
N VAL A 877 9.42 14.78 -10.81
CA VAL A 877 9.71 13.46 -11.40
C VAL A 877 9.54 13.53 -12.91
N LYS A 878 8.44 14.10 -13.41
CA LYS A 878 8.18 14.23 -14.85
C LYS A 878 9.24 15.08 -15.54
N LEU A 879 9.68 16.18 -14.94
CA LEU A 879 10.75 17.02 -15.48
C LEU A 879 12.09 16.29 -15.58
N ARG A 880 12.38 15.38 -14.64
CA ARG A 880 13.60 14.55 -14.65
C ARG A 880 13.52 13.34 -15.58
N THR A 881 12.32 12.89 -15.91
CA THR A 881 12.10 11.59 -16.56
C THR A 881 11.41 11.66 -17.93
N ALA A 882 10.95 12.83 -18.39
CA ALA A 882 10.33 13.00 -19.71
C ALA A 882 11.19 13.91 -20.60
N SER A 883 11.52 13.43 -21.80
CA SER A 883 12.29 14.20 -22.79
C SER A 883 11.88 13.82 -24.21
N ARG A 884 11.87 14.80 -25.12
CA ARG A 884 11.61 14.58 -26.56
C ARG A 884 12.67 13.71 -27.25
N ASP A 885 13.83 13.61 -26.60
CA ASP A 885 15.02 12.91 -27.07
C ASP A 885 15.04 11.44 -26.61
N GLN A 886 14.00 10.99 -25.92
CA GLN A 886 13.86 9.61 -25.43
C GLN A 886 13.55 8.62 -26.55
N ARG A 887 14.23 7.46 -26.49
CA ARG A 887 13.75 6.21 -27.13
C ARG A 887 12.58 5.65 -26.33
N GLY A 888 11.80 4.77 -26.97
CA GLY A 888 10.74 4.03 -26.28
C GLY A 888 11.31 3.19 -25.14
N TYR A 889 10.52 2.99 -24.09
CA TYR A 889 10.96 2.19 -22.96
C TYR A 889 11.11 0.72 -23.37
N PRO A 890 12.32 0.13 -23.24
CA PRO A 890 12.50 -1.27 -23.56
C PRO A 890 11.71 -2.14 -22.57
N LYS A 891 11.11 -3.22 -23.07
CA LYS A 891 10.63 -4.30 -22.21
C LYS A 891 11.85 -4.96 -21.58
N THR A 892 11.82 -5.20 -20.27
CA THR A 892 12.92 -5.87 -19.58
C THR A 892 12.63 -7.35 -19.45
N GLU A 893 13.65 -8.17 -19.70
CA GLU A 893 13.65 -9.60 -19.40
C GLU A 893 14.42 -9.91 -18.11
N MET A 894 14.86 -8.86 -17.40
CA MET A 894 15.53 -8.95 -16.11
C MET A 894 14.96 -7.93 -15.11
N LEU A 895 15.19 -8.09 -13.81
CA LEU A 895 14.95 -7.08 -12.79
C LEU A 895 15.58 -5.76 -13.21
N ALA A 896 14.83 -4.67 -13.00
CA ALA A 896 15.20 -3.35 -13.45
C ALA A 896 16.47 -2.79 -12.80
N MET A 897 16.85 -3.31 -11.63
CA MET A 897 18.01 -2.90 -10.84
C MET A 897 18.62 -4.14 -10.19
N SER A 898 19.86 -4.05 -9.71
CA SER A 898 20.43 -5.09 -8.85
C SER A 898 19.65 -5.20 -7.53
N PRO A 899 19.64 -6.38 -6.87
CA PRO A 899 19.14 -6.52 -5.51
C PRO A 899 19.71 -5.47 -4.55
N GLU A 900 20.99 -5.13 -4.68
CA GLU A 900 21.68 -4.15 -3.83
C GLU A 900 21.08 -2.74 -3.94
N SER A 901 20.56 -2.40 -5.13
CA SER A 901 19.93 -1.12 -5.43
C SER A 901 18.46 -1.02 -4.97
N PHE A 902 17.81 -2.14 -4.62
CA PHE A 902 16.48 -2.10 -4.03
C PHE A 902 16.53 -1.66 -2.55
N PRO A 903 15.56 -0.86 -2.08
CA PRO A 903 15.47 -0.52 -0.67
C PRO A 903 15.21 -1.76 0.19
N LYS A 904 15.72 -1.75 1.42
CA LYS A 904 15.48 -2.82 2.40
C LYS A 904 15.35 -2.29 3.82
N LEU A 905 14.61 -3.02 4.66
CA LEU A 905 14.65 -2.82 6.10
C LEU A 905 15.97 -3.33 6.67
N VAL A 906 16.32 -2.80 7.83
CA VAL A 906 17.44 -3.26 8.64
C VAL A 906 16.90 -4.18 9.72
N ASP A 907 17.63 -5.24 10.06
CA ASP A 907 17.31 -6.04 11.24
C ASP A 907 17.38 -5.14 12.50
N PRO A 908 16.27 -4.93 13.23
CA PRO A 908 16.26 -4.06 14.41
C PRO A 908 17.28 -4.46 15.49
N TYR A 909 17.72 -5.71 15.50
CA TYR A 909 18.63 -6.26 16.49
C TYR A 909 20.10 -6.29 16.02
N ASP A 910 20.40 -5.93 14.77
CA ASP A 910 21.79 -5.79 14.30
C ASP A 910 22.43 -4.50 14.82
N ARG A 911 23.21 -4.60 15.90
CA ARG A 911 23.88 -3.46 16.54
C ARG A 911 24.93 -2.77 15.67
N LYS A 912 25.34 -3.35 14.55
CA LYS A 912 26.29 -2.71 13.62
C LYS A 912 25.60 -1.75 12.65
N ALA A 913 24.28 -1.87 12.50
CA ALA A 913 23.51 -1.03 11.61
C ALA A 913 23.10 0.29 12.26
N ASP A 914 22.72 1.27 11.43
CA ASP A 914 22.30 2.59 11.87
C ASP A 914 21.14 2.54 12.87
N LEU A 915 21.27 3.29 13.97
CA LEU A 915 20.33 3.29 15.09
C LEU A 915 18.92 3.73 14.66
N ALA A 916 18.81 4.76 13.82
CA ALA A 916 17.53 5.27 13.36
C ALA A 916 16.86 4.32 12.36
N ALA A 917 17.63 3.71 11.46
CA ALA A 917 17.13 2.70 10.52
C ALA A 917 16.60 1.45 11.25
N ARG A 918 17.28 1.00 12.33
CA ARG A 918 16.81 -0.09 13.20
C ARG A 918 15.48 0.25 13.87
N ALA A 919 15.38 1.43 14.49
CA ALA A 919 14.14 1.89 15.13
C ALA A 919 12.97 2.01 14.13
N ARG A 920 13.21 2.59 12.95
CA ARG A 920 12.21 2.69 11.87
C ARG A 920 11.80 1.32 11.32
N SER A 921 12.73 0.39 11.19
CA SER A 921 12.42 -0.99 10.74
C SER A 921 11.54 -1.71 11.74
N TYR A 922 11.77 -1.52 13.05
CA TYR A 922 10.88 -2.03 14.09
C TYR A 922 9.48 -1.41 14.01
N LEU A 923 9.37 -0.08 13.91
CA LEU A 923 8.08 0.62 13.78
C LEU A 923 7.33 0.15 12.52
N HIS A 924 8.02 -0.02 11.40
CA HIS A 924 7.42 -0.53 10.17
C HIS A 924 6.88 -1.95 10.36
N ALA A 925 7.69 -2.86 10.91
CA ALA A 925 7.31 -4.27 11.06
C ALA A 925 6.24 -4.52 12.14
N ASN A 926 6.16 -3.66 13.16
CA ASN A 926 5.31 -3.89 14.34
C ASN A 926 4.13 -2.93 14.50
N CYS A 927 4.19 -1.73 13.90
CA CYS A 927 3.24 -0.65 14.18
C CYS A 927 2.58 -0.09 12.91
N ALA A 928 3.29 -0.02 11.78
CA ALA A 928 2.78 0.61 10.55
C ALA A 928 1.56 -0.09 9.97
N ILE A 929 1.34 -1.36 10.29
CA ILE A 929 0.16 -2.12 9.86
C ILE A 929 -1.15 -1.42 10.27
N CYS A 930 -1.17 -0.85 11.48
CA CYS A 930 -2.31 -0.09 11.99
C CYS A 930 -2.12 1.43 11.84
N HIS A 931 -0.88 1.90 11.90
CA HIS A 931 -0.52 3.32 11.86
C HIS A 931 -0.10 3.77 10.45
N ILE A 932 -1.08 3.74 9.56
CA ILE A 932 -1.08 4.29 8.19
C ILE A 932 -2.38 5.04 7.97
N GLU A 933 -2.46 5.84 6.90
CA GLU A 933 -3.59 6.75 6.62
C GLU A 933 -4.98 6.09 6.67
N ALA A 934 -5.09 4.78 6.43
CA ALA A 934 -6.34 4.02 6.49
C ALA A 934 -6.25 2.76 7.40
N GLY A 935 -5.25 2.66 8.29
CA GLY A 935 -4.90 1.42 9.01
C GLY A 935 -5.75 1.11 10.25
N GLY A 936 -6.70 1.97 10.61
CA GLY A 936 -7.54 1.82 11.80
C GLY A 936 -6.81 2.05 13.13
N GLY A 937 -5.55 2.48 13.13
CA GLY A 937 -4.84 2.89 14.33
C GLY A 937 -5.30 4.27 14.81
N ASN A 938 -5.69 4.37 16.08
CA ASN A 938 -6.30 5.58 16.66
C ASN A 938 -5.32 6.74 16.91
N ALA A 939 -4.06 6.62 16.52
CA ALA A 939 -3.12 7.74 16.52
C ALA A 939 -2.88 8.17 15.08
N GLN A 940 -3.04 9.48 14.81
CA GLN A 940 -2.80 10.10 13.49
C GLN A 940 -1.31 10.12 13.12
N MET A 941 -0.69 8.95 13.05
CA MET A 941 0.72 8.77 12.71
C MET A 941 0.87 7.85 11.52
N GLN A 942 1.92 8.06 10.74
CA GLN A 942 2.27 7.25 9.59
C GLN A 942 3.66 6.65 9.81
N LEU A 943 3.73 5.34 10.02
CA LEU A 943 4.95 4.66 10.46
C LEU A 943 5.60 3.79 9.36
N GLU A 944 5.19 3.96 8.09
CA GLU A 944 5.90 3.32 6.98
C GLU A 944 7.37 3.77 6.94
N PHE A 945 8.28 2.88 6.50
CA PHE A 945 9.72 3.06 6.68
C PHE A 945 10.24 4.38 6.07
N PHE A 946 9.74 4.74 4.89
CA PHE A 946 10.11 5.94 4.15
C PHE A 946 9.29 7.18 4.50
N THR A 947 8.35 7.10 5.44
CA THR A 947 7.57 8.29 5.81
C THR A 947 8.50 9.36 6.40
N PRO A 948 8.55 10.57 5.81
CA PRO A 948 9.35 11.66 6.34
C PRO A 948 8.95 12.00 7.78
N SER A 949 9.91 12.36 8.64
CA SER A 949 9.64 12.62 10.07
C SER A 949 8.53 13.64 10.31
N ALA A 950 8.45 14.68 9.47
CA ALA A 950 7.40 15.71 9.54
C ALA A 950 6.00 15.17 9.22
N LYS A 951 5.88 14.18 8.32
CA LYS A 951 4.60 13.54 7.96
C LYS A 951 4.24 12.41 8.94
N ALA A 952 5.24 11.81 9.58
CA ALA A 952 5.05 10.68 10.47
C ALA A 952 4.21 11.03 11.72
N LYS A 953 4.15 12.32 12.11
CA LYS A 953 3.44 12.80 13.31
C LYS A 953 3.77 11.94 14.53
N LEU A 954 5.07 11.80 14.80
CA LEU A 954 5.62 10.96 15.88
C LEU A 954 6.48 11.75 16.87
N ILE A 955 7.35 12.63 16.38
CA ILE A 955 8.39 13.31 17.16
C ILE A 955 7.86 14.67 17.63
N ASP A 956 7.97 14.93 18.94
CA ASP A 956 7.45 16.12 19.64
C ASP A 956 5.94 16.37 19.47
N GLU A 957 5.20 15.32 19.10
CA GLU A 957 3.74 15.36 19.01
C GLU A 957 3.08 15.12 20.36
N GLN A 958 1.95 15.78 20.61
CA GLN A 958 1.15 15.55 21.81
C GLN A 958 0.37 14.22 21.71
N PRO A 959 0.35 13.39 22.77
CA PRO A 959 -0.48 12.19 22.78
C PRO A 959 -1.96 12.53 22.93
N LEU A 960 -2.79 12.02 22.02
CA LEU A 960 -4.26 12.10 22.10
C LEU A 960 -4.87 11.16 23.16
N HIS A 961 -4.16 10.06 23.43
CA HIS A 961 -4.61 8.97 24.31
C HIS A 961 -3.93 9.03 25.69
N HIS A 962 -4.15 8.00 26.51
CA HIS A 962 -3.62 7.85 27.87
C HIS A 962 -2.18 8.39 28.05
N LYS A 963 -2.02 9.34 28.99
CA LYS A 963 -0.77 10.08 29.25
C LYS A 963 0.19 9.41 30.24
N PHE A 964 -0.24 8.29 30.84
CA PHE A 964 0.56 7.49 31.79
C PHE A 964 1.07 8.24 33.02
N GLY A 965 0.44 9.37 33.37
CA GLY A 965 0.89 10.24 34.47
C GLY A 965 2.23 10.95 34.19
N LEU A 966 2.70 10.96 32.94
CA LEU A 966 3.95 11.62 32.55
C LEU A 966 3.79 13.15 32.54
N THR A 967 4.83 13.88 32.94
CA THR A 967 4.87 15.34 32.91
C THR A 967 5.24 15.84 31.51
N ASP A 968 4.44 16.75 30.94
CA ASP A 968 4.59 17.29 29.58
C ASP A 968 4.88 16.18 28.53
N PRO A 969 3.96 15.22 28.38
CA PRO A 969 4.20 14.03 27.57
C PRO A 969 4.22 14.36 26.07
N ARG A 970 5.04 13.62 25.34
CA ARG A 970 4.99 13.52 23.88
C ARG A 970 4.82 12.08 23.45
N ILE A 971 4.46 11.83 22.20
CA ILE A 971 4.51 10.48 21.63
C ILE A 971 5.97 10.00 21.68
N VAL A 972 6.88 10.77 21.08
CA VAL A 972 8.33 10.69 21.27
C VAL A 972 8.85 12.09 21.62
N ALA A 973 9.40 12.27 22.82
CA ALA A 973 10.05 13.51 23.24
C ALA A 973 11.55 13.45 22.89
N PRO A 974 12.07 14.30 21.99
CA PRO A 974 13.49 14.28 21.61
C PRO A 974 14.43 14.39 22.81
N GLY A 975 15.36 13.44 22.96
CA GLY A 975 16.32 13.39 24.06
C GLY A 975 15.74 12.95 25.42
N HIS A 976 14.43 12.69 25.52
CA HIS A 976 13.72 12.45 26.78
C HIS A 976 12.86 11.17 26.75
N PRO A 977 13.47 9.97 26.86
CA PRO A 977 12.72 8.72 26.90
C PRO A 977 11.67 8.67 28.02
N GLU A 978 11.92 9.32 29.16
CA GLU A 978 11.03 9.40 30.32
C GLU A 978 9.76 10.24 30.08
N ARG A 979 9.77 11.13 29.10
CA ARG A 979 8.59 11.94 28.69
C ARG A 979 7.85 11.36 27.49
N SER A 980 8.35 10.25 26.94
CA SER A 980 7.85 9.63 25.71
C SER A 980 6.82 8.55 26.02
N THR A 981 5.56 8.75 25.60
CA THR A 981 4.48 7.77 25.79
C THR A 981 4.68 6.49 24.98
N LEU A 982 5.53 6.50 23.94
CA LEU A 982 5.92 5.27 23.24
C LEU A 982 6.53 4.22 24.20
N MET A 983 7.33 4.65 25.18
CA MET A 983 8.03 3.75 26.10
C MET A 983 7.10 2.84 26.93
N PRO A 984 6.10 3.37 27.67
CA PRO A 984 5.14 2.51 28.38
C PRO A 984 4.29 1.66 27.43
N ARG A 985 4.02 2.09 26.20
CA ARG A 985 3.23 1.32 25.22
C ARG A 985 3.94 0.05 24.76
N ILE A 986 5.25 0.12 24.51
CA ILE A 986 6.03 -1.05 24.05
C ILE A 986 6.54 -1.92 25.20
N SER A 987 6.65 -1.38 26.43
CA SER A 987 7.22 -2.09 27.58
C SER A 987 6.19 -2.76 28.51
N ARG A 988 4.90 -2.43 28.39
CA ARG A 988 3.83 -3.01 29.23
C ARG A 988 3.01 -4.03 28.46
N ARG A 989 2.48 -5.03 29.17
CA ARG A 989 1.53 -6.00 28.61
C ARG A 989 0.33 -6.20 29.54
N GLY A 990 -0.81 -6.54 28.96
CA GLY A 990 -2.06 -6.89 29.65
C GLY A 990 -3.21 -5.88 29.54
N PRO A 991 -4.43 -6.26 29.96
CA PRO A 991 -5.62 -5.41 29.87
C PRO A 991 -5.46 -4.07 30.60
N GLY A 992 -5.98 -2.98 30.02
CA GLY A 992 -5.93 -1.64 30.62
C GLY A 992 -4.53 -1.01 30.73
N SER A 993 -3.48 -1.70 30.27
CA SER A 993 -2.09 -1.22 30.37
C SER A 993 -1.71 -0.16 29.34
N GLY A 994 -2.54 0.03 28.31
CA GLY A 994 -2.23 0.85 27.13
C GLY A 994 -1.19 0.22 26.19
N GLN A 995 -0.96 -1.09 26.25
CA GLN A 995 0.01 -1.81 25.43
C GLN A 995 -0.18 -1.58 23.92
N MET A 996 0.94 -1.57 23.18
CA MET A 996 0.96 -1.66 21.72
C MET A 996 2.02 -2.70 21.27
N PRO A 997 1.69 -3.58 20.30
CA PRO A 997 0.36 -3.77 19.70
C PRO A 997 -0.68 -4.28 20.72
N GLN A 998 -1.96 -4.01 20.48
CA GLN A 998 -3.05 -4.34 21.41
C GLN A 998 -3.31 -5.85 21.53
N LEU A 999 -2.92 -6.63 20.52
CA LEU A 999 -3.14 -8.07 20.42
C LEU A 999 -1.87 -8.81 19.96
N GLY A 1000 -1.87 -10.13 20.12
CA GLY A 1000 -0.84 -11.03 19.56
C GLY A 1000 0.48 -11.10 20.31
N THR A 1001 0.64 -10.36 21.41
CA THR A 1001 1.84 -10.44 22.27
C THR A 1001 1.47 -10.40 23.75
N SER A 1002 2.15 -11.22 24.55
CA SER A 1002 1.97 -11.34 26.00
C SER A 1002 3.22 -10.94 26.78
N ILE A 1003 4.38 -10.87 26.12
CA ILE A 1003 5.63 -10.44 26.73
C ILE A 1003 6.22 -9.21 26.02
N PRO A 1004 6.81 -8.25 26.76
CA PRO A 1004 7.55 -7.15 26.17
C PRO A 1004 8.80 -7.62 25.42
N ASP A 1005 9.09 -6.97 24.30
CA ASP A 1005 10.37 -7.10 23.60
C ASP A 1005 11.41 -6.21 24.27
N GLN A 1006 12.19 -6.77 25.19
CA GLN A 1006 13.15 -5.99 25.99
C GLN A 1006 14.27 -5.37 25.13
N GLU A 1007 14.69 -6.04 24.06
CA GLU A 1007 15.72 -5.50 23.17
C GLU A 1007 15.19 -4.31 22.37
N ALA A 1008 13.94 -4.38 21.91
CA ALA A 1008 13.29 -3.23 21.28
C ALA A 1008 13.08 -2.08 22.26
N VAL A 1009 12.69 -2.36 23.52
CA VAL A 1009 12.58 -1.31 24.55
C VAL A 1009 13.91 -0.56 24.69
N GLU A 1010 15.04 -1.27 24.73
CA GLU A 1010 16.35 -0.63 24.82
C GLU A 1010 16.71 0.13 23.53
N LEU A 1011 16.43 -0.44 22.36
CA LEU A 1011 16.59 0.23 21.07
C LEU A 1011 15.86 1.58 21.04
N PHE A 1012 14.60 1.65 21.49
CA PHE A 1012 13.87 2.91 21.53
C PHE A 1012 14.39 3.86 22.59
N ARG A 1013 14.88 3.36 23.73
CA ARG A 1013 15.53 4.20 24.74
C ARG A 1013 16.76 4.89 24.17
N GLU A 1014 17.65 4.14 23.53
CA GLU A 1014 18.86 4.64 22.87
C GLU A 1014 18.52 5.61 21.74
N TRP A 1015 17.58 5.23 20.86
CA TRP A 1015 17.17 6.07 19.73
C TRP A 1015 16.58 7.40 20.20
N ILE A 1016 15.63 7.39 21.14
CA ILE A 1016 15.00 8.62 21.65
C ILE A 1016 16.04 9.52 22.35
N ALA A 1017 16.95 8.94 23.14
CA ALA A 1017 18.02 9.69 23.78
C ALA A 1017 18.99 10.34 22.78
N SER A 1018 19.16 9.73 21.60
CA SER A 1018 20.02 10.27 20.53
C SER A 1018 19.40 11.44 19.74
N LEU A 1019 18.07 11.62 19.83
CA LEU A 1019 17.37 12.68 19.09
C LEU A 1019 17.72 14.06 19.64
N LYS A 1020 18.10 14.97 18.74
CA LYS A 1020 18.33 16.38 19.08
C LYS A 1020 16.99 17.12 19.11
N LYS A 1021 16.93 18.13 19.98
CA LYS A 1021 15.77 19.02 20.15
C LYS A 1021 15.58 19.95 18.97
#